data_AF-A0A495W9M1-F1
#
_entry.id   AF-A0A495W9M1-F1
#
_cell.length_a   1.000
_cell.length_b   1.000
_cell.length_c   1.000
_cell.angle_alpha   90.00
_cell.angle_beta   90.00
_cell.angle_gamma   90.00
#
_symmetry.space_group_name_H-M   'P 1'
#
loop_
_entity.id
_entity.type
_entity.pdbx_description
1 polymer ?
#
loop_
_entity_poly.entity_id
_entity_poly.type
_entity_poly.pdbx_seq_one_letter_code
_entity_poly.pdbx_strand_id
1 'polypeptide(L)'
;MSGLGVDGVGGWWGARLLGRLPAWSRLLLVALAVFCCGVVASRPAGAADDRPLTGDVAVAAEAVEALTRPLAGVSPLAGFPADFTAVTGRSPVTVTAPDGTTRAVAPHGGCSGPAGDTEWDFGTGCRAHDLGYDLLRYAELKGRPLPPEARRSLDARLAADMHGQCDRNPRDSASRCHAVAGLYAAGLEFNSWRQRWGPPGHEPVLAWGFGSAVVVFLLAARLPRRRAPAPGAPAPAVGPQDRYAAFLRLTGLGLVVVGQSLLTVLHWAGVGASWLWLLTWLLQTIPVFYFAGGHANLTSWLAVQADGGGYGRYLVSRISWLLRPVLAFVLAWLVLPLPLELLDVPKHRVETFGRLIAHPLWFLGLYLVAVAATPVMAALHRRARLVTPVALVAALIVVDALRIGLSWRAGGYLNLVLGALLLQQLGFHYADGSLTRLPRRARAALVVVAVPVLAALVTVGGYPRTMMSVPGEAGSNLSPPTVCLLVLGLAQLGVVLLARERVSAWLARRTPWRVVDYARSAPMTVYLGYLTALAAVLGLLGLLDAPTAFDWVVARPRWLSLLVLLLLPVLPAFHRFERTAALLPCHARETHRTRLAATLGVAFGVLGVLGFVVTGFAGAAGTLVVFDVDPLQNLIHLLLGWYLLHTAHTGTCHGRRPWLLTALACVPPLLVLEPTAAMVALHVATIAVALLAAIPKQDQGHAGEHGQPGEPFQQPERVVGHGVQAG
;
A
#
# COMPACT_ATOMS: atom_id res chain seq x y z
N MET A 1 8.74 -17.05 48.20
CA MET A 1 8.22 -18.06 47.26
C MET A 1 7.02 -17.46 46.52
N SER A 2 7.12 -16.44 45.66
CA SER A 2 8.07 -16.18 44.55
C SER A 2 8.15 -17.33 43.54
N GLY A 3 7.69 -17.07 42.31
CA GLY A 3 8.07 -17.83 41.11
C GLY A 3 7.08 -18.87 40.55
N LEU A 4 5.94 -18.42 40.01
CA LEU A 4 5.29 -19.14 38.89
C LEU A 4 5.14 -18.18 37.71
N GLY A 5 6.14 -18.23 36.81
CA GLY A 5 6.24 -17.35 35.65
C GLY A 5 5.19 -17.69 34.58
N VAL A 6 4.50 -16.66 34.09
CA VAL A 6 3.58 -16.77 32.94
C VAL A 6 4.39 -16.70 31.63
N ASP A 7 5.33 -17.63 31.45
CA ASP A 7 6.12 -17.80 30.22
C ASP A 7 5.56 -18.90 29.28
N GLY A 8 4.35 -19.39 29.59
CA GLY A 8 3.68 -20.52 28.95
C GLY A 8 2.73 -20.19 27.80
N VAL A 9 2.95 -19.15 26.98
CA VAL A 9 2.06 -18.84 25.84
C VAL A 9 2.78 -18.95 24.49
N GLY A 10 2.76 -20.17 23.93
CA GLY A 10 2.61 -20.47 22.49
C GLY A 10 3.33 -19.60 21.45
N GLY A 11 4.53 -19.08 21.70
CA GLY A 11 5.27 -18.29 20.72
C GLY A 11 5.85 -19.15 19.60
N TRP A 12 5.56 -18.83 18.34
CA TRP A 12 6.22 -19.39 17.15
C TRP A 12 7.75 -19.35 17.30
N TRP A 13 8.40 -20.48 17.08
CA TRP A 13 9.84 -20.70 17.30
C TRP A 13 10.72 -19.61 16.66
N GLY A 14 10.47 -19.26 15.40
CA GLY A 14 11.19 -18.19 14.69
C GLY A 14 11.08 -16.82 15.36
N ALA A 15 9.95 -16.48 15.98
CA ALA A 15 9.78 -15.20 16.69
C ALA A 15 10.59 -15.16 18.01
N ARG A 16 10.82 -16.31 18.65
CA ARG A 16 11.71 -16.41 19.82
C ARG A 16 13.18 -16.30 19.40
N LEU A 17 13.57 -16.89 18.27
CA LEU A 17 14.90 -16.68 17.67
C LEU A 17 15.14 -15.20 17.33
N LEU A 18 14.25 -14.58 16.56
CA LEU A 18 14.33 -13.16 16.19
C LEU A 18 14.37 -12.24 17.43
N GLY A 19 13.63 -12.57 18.48
CA GLY A 19 13.67 -11.83 19.75
C GLY A 19 15.01 -11.91 20.50
N ARG A 20 15.75 -13.03 20.35
CA ARG A 20 17.09 -13.23 20.93
C ARG A 20 18.20 -12.53 20.14
N LEU A 21 17.98 -12.15 18.89
CA LEU A 21 18.97 -11.44 18.09
C LEU A 21 19.27 -10.03 18.67
N PRO A 22 20.52 -9.56 18.58
CA PRO A 22 20.87 -8.17 18.86
C PRO A 22 19.97 -7.18 18.11
N ALA A 23 19.80 -5.98 18.68
CA ALA A 23 18.96 -4.96 18.06
C ALA A 23 19.46 -4.58 16.65
N TRP A 24 20.78 -4.55 16.43
CA TRP A 24 21.38 -4.27 15.12
C TRP A 24 21.06 -5.36 14.09
N SER A 25 21.09 -6.64 14.45
CA SER A 25 20.79 -7.74 13.52
C SER A 25 19.32 -7.77 13.12
N ARG A 26 18.41 -7.46 14.06
CA ARG A 26 16.99 -7.25 13.75
C ARG A 26 16.76 -6.06 12.82
N LEU A 27 17.49 -4.97 13.01
CA LEU A 27 17.41 -3.81 12.11
C LEU A 27 17.94 -4.14 10.72
N LEU A 28 19.05 -4.87 10.61
CA LEU A 28 19.61 -5.33 9.34
C LEU A 28 18.62 -6.23 8.58
N LEU A 29 17.96 -7.18 9.25
CA LEU A 29 16.92 -8.01 8.66
C LEU A 29 15.71 -7.20 8.17
N VAL A 30 15.26 -6.21 8.93
CA VAL A 30 14.16 -5.31 8.51
C VAL A 30 14.59 -4.40 7.35
N ALA A 31 15.81 -3.88 7.39
CA ALA A 31 16.38 -3.06 6.32
C ALA A 31 16.49 -3.86 5.01
N LEU A 32 17.02 -5.09 5.08
CA LEU A 32 17.12 -5.99 3.93
C LEU A 32 15.73 -6.37 3.40
N ALA A 33 14.79 -6.74 4.26
CA ALA A 33 13.43 -7.11 3.84
C ALA A 33 12.72 -5.96 3.10
N VAL A 34 12.89 -4.71 3.54
CA VAL A 34 12.26 -3.56 2.87
C VAL A 34 13.11 -3.02 1.72
N PHE A 35 14.42 -3.21 1.71
CA PHE A 35 15.23 -3.04 0.49
C PHE A 35 14.71 -3.98 -0.61
N CYS A 36 14.47 -5.26 -0.31
CA CYS A 36 13.82 -6.18 -1.24
C CYS A 36 12.43 -5.67 -1.66
N CYS A 37 11.59 -5.16 -0.73
CA CYS A 37 10.30 -4.55 -1.10
C CYS A 37 10.47 -3.37 -2.07
N GLY A 38 11.48 -2.51 -1.88
CA GLY A 38 11.79 -1.40 -2.78
C GLY A 38 12.24 -1.87 -4.16
N VAL A 39 13.09 -2.90 -4.21
CA VAL A 39 13.51 -3.58 -5.46
C VAL A 39 12.32 -4.24 -6.17
N VAL A 40 11.30 -4.77 -5.47
CA VAL A 40 10.09 -5.26 -6.13
C VAL A 40 9.19 -4.12 -6.61
N ALA A 41 9.01 -3.09 -5.80
CA ALA A 41 8.23 -1.91 -6.14
C ALA A 41 8.82 -1.14 -7.35
N SER A 42 10.12 -1.31 -7.63
CA SER A 42 10.80 -0.73 -8.78
C SER A 42 10.71 -1.50 -10.09
N ARG A 43 10.13 -2.71 -10.07
CA ARG A 43 10.08 -3.54 -11.28
C ARG A 43 9.02 -2.98 -12.23
N PRO A 44 9.33 -2.73 -13.51
CA PRO A 44 8.37 -2.17 -14.45
C PRO A 44 7.17 -3.11 -14.65
N ALA A 45 6.08 -2.58 -15.22
CA ALA A 45 4.99 -3.42 -15.71
C ALA A 45 5.51 -4.30 -16.86
N GLY A 46 5.77 -5.58 -16.57
CA GLY A 46 6.38 -6.50 -17.56
C GLY A 46 5.50 -6.71 -18.80
N ALA A 47 6.13 -6.69 -19.97
CA ALA A 47 5.48 -6.89 -21.25
C ALA A 47 5.16 -8.36 -21.49
N ALA A 48 3.89 -8.73 -21.36
CA ALA A 48 3.38 -10.03 -21.77
C ALA A 48 2.23 -9.80 -22.77
N ASP A 49 2.49 -10.11 -24.03
CA ASP A 49 1.53 -10.09 -25.13
C ASP A 49 1.66 -11.41 -25.89
N ASP A 50 0.74 -12.34 -25.63
CA ASP A 50 0.79 -13.71 -26.13
C ASP A 50 0.38 -13.81 -27.63
N ARG A 51 0.18 -12.68 -28.32
CA ARG A 51 -0.17 -12.64 -29.75
C ARG A 51 1.03 -13.00 -30.63
N PRO A 52 0.87 -13.84 -31.69
CA PRO A 52 1.95 -14.18 -32.61
C PRO A 52 2.69 -12.95 -33.16
N LEU A 53 4.02 -12.98 -33.16
CA LEU A 53 4.86 -11.92 -33.72
C LEU A 53 4.66 -11.85 -35.24
N THR A 54 4.68 -10.65 -35.81
CA THR A 54 4.43 -10.41 -37.24
C THR A 54 5.26 -9.23 -37.74
N GLY A 55 5.58 -9.23 -39.05
CA GLY A 55 6.35 -8.16 -39.69
C GLY A 55 7.75 -8.01 -39.08
N ASP A 56 8.26 -6.79 -39.06
CA ASP A 56 9.64 -6.49 -38.64
C ASP A 56 9.96 -6.92 -37.19
N VAL A 57 8.95 -7.05 -36.33
CA VAL A 57 9.12 -7.54 -34.95
C VAL A 57 9.39 -9.06 -34.92
N ALA A 58 8.83 -9.83 -35.86
CA ALA A 58 9.20 -11.24 -36.02
C ALA A 58 10.64 -11.37 -36.54
N VAL A 59 11.03 -10.54 -37.52
CA VAL A 59 12.41 -10.48 -38.02
C VAL A 59 13.39 -10.09 -36.91
N ALA A 60 13.03 -9.16 -36.02
CA ALA A 60 13.84 -8.81 -34.86
C ALA A 60 14.01 -9.99 -33.86
N ALA A 61 12.99 -10.84 -33.69
CA ALA A 61 13.11 -12.06 -32.88
C ALA A 61 14.05 -13.10 -33.51
N GLU A 62 13.96 -13.31 -34.83
CA GLU A 62 14.88 -14.19 -35.57
C GLU A 62 16.32 -13.68 -35.51
N ALA A 63 16.53 -12.35 -35.64
CA ALA A 63 17.82 -11.72 -35.47
C ALA A 63 18.40 -11.92 -34.05
N VAL A 64 17.57 -11.84 -33.00
CA VAL A 64 17.99 -12.19 -31.64
C VAL A 64 18.40 -13.66 -31.54
N GLU A 65 17.63 -14.60 -32.10
CA GLU A 65 18.00 -16.02 -32.09
C GLU A 65 19.34 -16.26 -32.79
N ALA A 66 19.58 -15.61 -33.94
CA ALA A 66 20.86 -15.67 -34.65
C ALA A 66 22.05 -15.13 -33.83
N LEU A 67 21.87 -14.04 -33.06
CA LEU A 67 22.90 -13.55 -32.14
C LEU A 67 23.23 -14.54 -31.02
N THR A 68 22.26 -15.34 -30.57
CA THR A 68 22.45 -16.33 -29.51
C THR A 68 23.07 -17.65 -30.01
N ARG A 69 23.05 -17.90 -31.31
CA ARG A 69 23.66 -19.08 -31.96
C ARG A 69 24.64 -18.68 -33.09
N PRO A 70 25.75 -18.01 -32.74
CA PRO A 70 26.74 -17.55 -33.72
C PRO A 70 27.44 -18.73 -34.42
N LEU A 71 27.68 -18.58 -35.71
CA LEU A 71 28.35 -19.56 -36.57
C LEU A 71 29.60 -18.94 -37.22
N ALA A 72 30.55 -19.76 -37.64
CA ALA A 72 31.70 -19.30 -38.41
C ALA A 72 31.31 -19.00 -39.86
N GLY A 73 31.73 -17.84 -40.39
CA GLY A 73 31.51 -17.45 -41.79
C GLY A 73 30.11 -16.95 -42.14
N VAL A 74 29.16 -16.98 -41.21
CA VAL A 74 27.78 -16.50 -41.40
C VAL A 74 27.60 -15.19 -40.64
N SER A 75 27.36 -14.08 -41.36
CA SER A 75 27.07 -12.80 -40.70
C SER A 75 25.61 -12.77 -40.20
N PRO A 76 25.36 -12.52 -38.90
CA PRO A 76 23.99 -12.35 -38.39
C PRO A 76 23.28 -11.11 -38.95
N LEU A 77 24.02 -10.13 -39.50
CA LEU A 77 23.45 -8.87 -39.99
C LEU A 77 22.48 -9.04 -41.16
N ALA A 78 22.61 -10.12 -41.95
CA ALA A 78 21.70 -10.38 -43.07
C ALA A 78 20.25 -10.65 -42.63
N GLY A 79 20.03 -11.04 -41.37
CA GLY A 79 18.70 -11.27 -40.79
C GLY A 79 18.12 -10.07 -40.02
N PHE A 80 18.77 -8.90 -40.02
CA PHE A 80 18.27 -7.75 -39.28
C PHE A 80 17.09 -7.07 -40.00
N PRO A 81 16.17 -6.42 -39.25
CA PRO A 81 15.12 -5.60 -39.86
C PRO A 81 15.70 -4.49 -40.75
N ALA A 82 15.13 -4.32 -41.95
CA ALA A 82 15.68 -3.42 -42.97
C ALA A 82 15.76 -1.94 -42.53
N ASP A 83 14.87 -1.51 -41.62
CA ASP A 83 14.83 -0.16 -41.06
C ASP A 83 15.44 -0.06 -39.64
N PHE A 84 16.12 -1.12 -39.15
CA PHE A 84 16.73 -1.16 -37.81
C PHE A 84 17.59 0.09 -37.52
N THR A 85 18.48 0.44 -38.44
CA THR A 85 19.36 1.62 -38.34
C THR A 85 18.56 2.93 -38.32
N ALA A 86 17.46 3.03 -39.08
CA ALA A 86 16.64 4.23 -39.15
C ALA A 86 15.79 4.42 -37.87
N VAL A 87 15.33 3.34 -37.26
CA VAL A 87 14.51 3.35 -36.03
C VAL A 87 15.35 3.52 -34.77
N THR A 88 16.52 2.89 -34.70
CA THR A 88 17.38 2.90 -33.49
C THR A 88 18.50 3.93 -33.52
N GLY A 89 18.87 4.44 -34.71
CA GLY A 89 20.09 5.23 -34.91
C GLY A 89 21.39 4.43 -34.74
N ARG A 90 21.33 3.09 -34.71
CA ARG A 90 22.48 2.21 -34.50
C ARG A 90 22.95 1.56 -35.80
N SER A 91 24.25 1.67 -36.08
CA SER A 91 24.90 1.02 -37.23
C SER A 91 25.78 -0.14 -36.74
N PRO A 92 25.30 -1.39 -36.78
CA PRO A 92 26.07 -2.54 -36.32
C PRO A 92 27.11 -2.99 -37.36
N VAL A 93 28.16 -3.68 -36.91
CA VAL A 93 29.24 -4.21 -37.76
C VAL A 93 29.46 -5.69 -37.50
N THR A 94 30.06 -6.39 -38.46
CA THR A 94 30.49 -7.79 -38.29
C THR A 94 31.95 -7.87 -37.88
N VAL A 95 32.26 -8.71 -36.89
CA VAL A 95 33.63 -9.01 -36.43
C VAL A 95 33.81 -10.53 -36.27
N THR A 96 35.04 -11.01 -36.40
CA THR A 96 35.40 -12.39 -36.03
C THR A 96 35.79 -12.41 -34.55
N ALA A 97 35.14 -13.26 -33.76
CA ALA A 97 35.44 -13.41 -32.33
C ALA A 97 36.63 -14.37 -32.09
N PRO A 98 37.26 -14.34 -30.90
CA PRO A 98 38.38 -15.24 -30.57
C PRO A 98 38.06 -16.74 -30.62
N ASP A 99 36.78 -17.10 -30.65
CA ASP A 99 36.28 -18.47 -30.81
C ASP A 99 36.14 -18.90 -32.29
N GLY A 100 36.54 -18.05 -33.25
CA GLY A 100 36.41 -18.28 -34.68
C GLY A 100 35.01 -18.03 -35.25
N THR A 101 34.03 -17.68 -34.42
CA THR A 101 32.67 -17.37 -34.88
C THR A 101 32.55 -15.95 -35.43
N THR A 102 31.59 -15.75 -36.32
CA THR A 102 31.27 -14.44 -36.89
C THR A 102 30.16 -13.79 -36.05
N ARG A 103 30.42 -12.60 -35.51
CA ARG A 103 29.51 -11.87 -34.61
C ARG A 103 29.08 -10.55 -35.24
N ALA A 104 27.80 -10.22 -35.11
CA ALA A 104 27.33 -8.86 -35.25
C ALA A 104 27.47 -8.13 -33.90
N VAL A 105 27.99 -6.91 -33.90
CA VAL A 105 28.32 -6.13 -32.69
C VAL A 105 27.97 -4.65 -32.83
N ALA A 106 27.65 -4.01 -31.71
CA ALA A 106 27.55 -2.56 -31.60
C ALA A 106 28.98 -1.96 -31.53
N PRO A 107 29.44 -1.13 -32.50
CA PRO A 107 30.84 -0.68 -32.57
C PRO A 107 31.31 0.10 -31.34
N HIS A 108 30.39 0.83 -30.72
CA HIS A 108 30.62 1.69 -29.56
C HIS A 108 29.99 1.14 -28.27
N GLY A 109 29.61 -0.15 -28.26
CA GLY A 109 29.17 -0.85 -27.05
C GLY A 109 30.35 -1.19 -26.12
N GLY A 110 30.06 -1.63 -24.90
CA GLY A 110 31.08 -1.90 -23.89
C GLY A 110 30.57 -2.69 -22.69
N CYS A 111 31.48 -3.25 -21.89
CA CYS A 111 31.09 -4.09 -20.75
C CYS A 111 30.56 -3.24 -19.58
N SER A 112 29.23 -3.07 -19.52
CA SER A 112 28.51 -2.36 -18.46
C SER A 112 28.50 -3.14 -17.13
N GLY A 113 29.66 -3.29 -16.49
CA GLY A 113 29.84 -3.98 -15.21
C GLY A 113 30.65 -3.18 -14.19
N PRO A 114 30.75 -3.67 -12.93
CA PRO A 114 31.34 -2.92 -11.82
C PRO A 114 32.85 -2.65 -11.94
N ALA A 115 33.54 -3.28 -12.90
CA ALA A 115 34.95 -3.03 -13.22
C ALA A 115 35.16 -2.47 -14.65
N GLY A 116 34.09 -2.15 -15.39
CA GLY A 116 34.18 -1.71 -16.79
C GLY A 116 34.74 -2.78 -17.72
N ASP A 117 35.59 -2.36 -18.67
CA ASP A 117 36.36 -3.26 -19.52
C ASP A 117 37.36 -4.06 -18.69
N THR A 118 37.23 -5.38 -18.71
CA THR A 118 38.04 -6.30 -17.90
C THR A 118 39.35 -6.63 -18.60
N GLU A 119 40.33 -7.09 -17.83
CA GLU A 119 41.59 -7.55 -18.42
C GLU A 119 41.39 -8.75 -19.37
N TRP A 120 40.43 -9.64 -19.11
CA TRP A 120 40.23 -10.88 -19.88
C TRP A 120 39.58 -10.73 -21.28
N ASP A 121 39.39 -9.50 -21.78
CA ASP A 121 38.82 -9.20 -23.11
C ASP A 121 37.42 -9.81 -23.34
N PHE A 122 36.48 -9.47 -22.45
CA PHE A 122 35.06 -9.80 -22.65
C PHE A 122 34.38 -8.89 -23.69
N GLY A 123 35.08 -7.89 -24.24
CA GLY A 123 34.50 -6.79 -25.00
C GLY A 123 33.73 -7.21 -26.25
N THR A 124 34.19 -8.24 -26.97
CA THR A 124 33.47 -8.75 -28.17
C THR A 124 32.12 -9.37 -27.80
N GLY A 125 32.04 -10.09 -26.67
CA GLY A 125 30.77 -10.60 -26.14
C GLY A 125 29.85 -9.45 -25.71
N CYS A 126 30.36 -8.50 -24.92
CA CYS A 126 29.60 -7.35 -24.45
C CYS A 126 29.01 -6.52 -25.62
N ARG A 127 29.80 -6.24 -26.67
CA ARG A 127 29.31 -5.50 -27.86
C ARG A 127 28.27 -6.28 -28.68
N ALA A 128 28.31 -7.62 -28.68
CA ALA A 128 27.28 -8.44 -29.32
C ALA A 128 25.97 -8.43 -28.49
N HIS A 129 26.11 -8.46 -27.16
CA HIS A 129 24.99 -8.39 -26.22
C HIS A 129 24.28 -7.03 -26.24
N ASP A 130 25.04 -5.93 -26.26
CA ASP A 130 24.51 -4.57 -26.44
C ASP A 130 23.67 -4.44 -27.71
N LEU A 131 24.10 -5.06 -28.82
CA LEU A 131 23.36 -5.06 -30.08
C LEU A 131 22.05 -5.88 -29.98
N GLY A 132 22.08 -7.03 -29.30
CA GLY A 132 20.87 -7.78 -28.98
C GLY A 132 19.89 -6.98 -28.13
N TYR A 133 20.41 -6.20 -27.18
CA TYR A 133 19.62 -5.26 -26.37
C TYR A 133 19.02 -4.11 -27.20
N ASP A 134 19.71 -3.64 -28.25
CA ASP A 134 19.15 -2.69 -29.22
C ASP A 134 18.04 -3.31 -30.10
N LEU A 135 18.08 -4.61 -30.41
CA LEU A 135 16.94 -5.33 -31.04
C LEU A 135 15.71 -5.43 -30.11
N LEU A 136 15.91 -5.61 -28.81
CA LEU A 136 14.79 -5.56 -27.83
C LEU A 136 14.13 -4.17 -27.82
N ARG A 137 14.94 -3.10 -27.85
CA ARG A 137 14.46 -1.70 -27.93
C ARG A 137 13.78 -1.39 -29.26
N TYR A 138 14.30 -1.90 -30.38
CA TYR A 138 13.68 -1.76 -31.69
C TYR A 138 12.24 -2.32 -31.70
N ALA A 139 12.03 -3.51 -31.13
CA ALA A 139 10.69 -4.10 -31.03
C ALA A 139 9.74 -3.27 -30.14
N GLU A 140 10.25 -2.71 -29.03
CA GLU A 140 9.51 -1.78 -28.18
C GLU A 140 9.12 -0.49 -28.92
N LEU A 141 10.04 0.11 -29.69
CA LEU A 141 9.78 1.29 -30.54
C LEU A 141 8.76 1.01 -31.65
N LYS A 142 8.69 -0.23 -32.16
CA LYS A 142 7.64 -0.73 -33.05
C LYS A 142 6.29 -0.98 -32.34
N GLY A 143 6.19 -0.68 -31.05
CA GLY A 143 4.98 -0.82 -30.25
C GLY A 143 4.68 -2.25 -29.79
N ARG A 144 5.59 -3.20 -29.99
CA ARG A 144 5.41 -4.59 -29.55
C ARG A 144 6.74 -5.21 -29.07
N PRO A 145 7.09 -5.08 -27.78
CA PRO A 145 8.30 -5.68 -27.21
C PRO A 145 8.35 -7.21 -27.38
N LEU A 146 9.57 -7.75 -27.50
CA LEU A 146 9.82 -9.19 -27.60
C LEU A 146 9.55 -9.93 -26.27
N PRO A 147 9.23 -11.24 -26.32
CA PRO A 147 8.98 -12.03 -25.12
C PRO A 147 10.22 -12.16 -24.21
N PRO A 148 10.04 -12.39 -22.89
CA PRO A 148 11.11 -12.58 -21.90
C PRO A 148 12.28 -13.48 -22.33
N GLU A 149 11.97 -14.54 -23.09
CA GLU A 149 12.91 -15.53 -23.61
C GLU A 149 13.98 -14.92 -24.52
N ALA A 150 13.65 -13.85 -25.25
CA ALA A 150 14.60 -13.13 -26.10
C ALA A 150 15.72 -12.49 -25.26
N ARG A 151 15.38 -11.87 -24.12
CA ARG A 151 16.38 -11.30 -23.22
C ARG A 151 17.12 -12.37 -22.43
N ARG A 152 16.42 -13.40 -21.93
CA ARG A 152 17.03 -14.55 -21.24
C ARG A 152 18.12 -15.22 -22.07
N SER A 153 17.87 -15.44 -23.36
CA SER A 153 18.80 -16.10 -24.27
C SER A 153 20.01 -15.22 -24.64
N LEU A 154 19.84 -13.91 -24.81
CA LEU A 154 20.94 -12.96 -24.93
C LEU A 154 21.84 -12.93 -23.69
N ASP A 155 21.25 -12.84 -22.50
CA ASP A 155 22.00 -12.80 -21.24
C ASP A 155 22.78 -14.11 -21.00
N ALA A 156 22.14 -15.25 -21.27
CA ALA A 156 22.78 -16.56 -21.20
C ALA A 156 23.93 -16.72 -22.22
N ARG A 157 23.79 -16.15 -23.43
CA ARG A 157 24.87 -16.12 -24.43
C ARG A 157 26.07 -15.31 -23.92
N LEU A 158 25.85 -14.13 -23.33
CA LEU A 158 26.96 -13.33 -22.79
C LEU A 158 27.68 -14.05 -21.66
N ALA A 159 26.96 -14.70 -20.75
CA ALA A 159 27.55 -15.51 -19.69
C ALA A 159 28.43 -16.65 -20.25
N ALA A 160 27.94 -17.36 -21.28
CA ALA A 160 28.69 -18.40 -21.97
C ALA A 160 29.93 -17.86 -22.71
N ASP A 161 29.82 -16.67 -23.33
CA ASP A 161 30.94 -16.02 -24.01
C ASP A 161 32.05 -15.59 -23.04
N MET A 162 31.69 -15.02 -21.88
CA MET A 162 32.68 -14.65 -20.85
C MET A 162 33.38 -15.87 -20.27
N HIS A 163 32.66 -16.95 -19.94
CA HIS A 163 33.28 -18.17 -19.44
C HIS A 163 34.13 -18.89 -20.50
N GLY A 164 33.65 -18.99 -21.74
CA GLY A 164 34.45 -19.55 -22.83
C GLY A 164 35.69 -18.71 -23.17
N GLN A 165 35.66 -17.39 -22.93
CA GLN A 165 36.85 -16.55 -23.01
C GLN A 165 37.85 -16.87 -21.89
N CYS A 166 37.38 -17.13 -20.67
CA CYS A 166 38.24 -17.63 -19.58
C CYS A 166 38.85 -19.01 -19.88
N ASP A 167 38.13 -19.91 -20.56
CA ASP A 167 38.67 -21.22 -20.97
C ASP A 167 39.79 -21.08 -22.03
N ARG A 168 39.71 -20.07 -22.90
CA ARG A 168 40.68 -19.83 -24.01
C ARG A 168 41.87 -18.99 -23.59
N ASN A 169 41.63 -17.92 -22.83
CA ASN A 169 42.64 -16.97 -22.38
C ASN A 169 42.36 -16.48 -20.94
N PRO A 170 42.64 -17.32 -19.93
CA PRO A 170 42.48 -16.95 -18.52
C PRO A 170 43.50 -15.91 -18.03
N ARG A 171 44.45 -15.49 -18.88
CA ARG A 171 45.68 -14.78 -18.50
C ARG A 171 46.34 -15.47 -17.31
N ASP A 172 46.74 -14.71 -16.30
CA ASP A 172 47.49 -15.20 -15.13
C ASP A 172 46.62 -15.95 -14.10
N SER A 173 45.31 -16.09 -14.30
CA SER A 173 44.44 -16.78 -13.33
C SER A 173 43.04 -17.12 -13.87
N ALA A 174 42.83 -18.40 -14.21
CA ALA A 174 41.51 -18.91 -14.59
C ALA A 174 40.48 -18.71 -13.48
N SER A 175 40.83 -19.01 -12.22
CA SER A 175 39.91 -18.85 -11.09
C SER A 175 39.44 -17.39 -10.89
N ARG A 176 40.32 -16.39 -11.08
CA ARG A 176 39.92 -14.98 -11.07
C ARG A 176 39.03 -14.65 -12.28
N CYS A 177 39.38 -15.12 -13.48
CA CYS A 177 38.57 -14.91 -14.68
C CYS A 177 37.14 -15.44 -14.51
N HIS A 178 36.97 -16.72 -14.15
CA HIS A 178 35.63 -17.30 -13.95
C HIS A 178 34.88 -16.66 -12.78
N ALA A 179 35.56 -16.23 -11.72
CA ALA A 179 34.91 -15.49 -10.63
C ALA A 179 34.37 -14.12 -11.08
N VAL A 180 35.12 -13.38 -11.90
CA VAL A 180 34.67 -12.10 -12.47
C VAL A 180 33.58 -12.30 -13.51
N ALA A 181 33.71 -13.28 -14.41
CA ALA A 181 32.66 -13.66 -15.36
C ALA A 181 31.35 -14.04 -14.64
N GLY A 182 31.44 -14.81 -13.55
CA GLY A 182 30.29 -15.17 -12.71
C GLY A 182 29.67 -13.97 -11.99
N LEU A 183 30.48 -13.00 -11.52
CA LEU A 183 29.98 -11.75 -10.94
C LEU A 183 29.25 -10.88 -11.98
N TYR A 184 29.78 -10.80 -13.21
CA TYR A 184 29.15 -10.09 -14.31
C TYR A 184 27.84 -10.76 -14.74
N ALA A 185 27.84 -12.09 -14.89
CA ALA A 185 26.63 -12.88 -15.21
C ALA A 185 25.54 -12.72 -14.13
N ALA A 186 25.89 -12.84 -12.85
CA ALA A 186 24.94 -12.66 -11.75
C ALA A 186 24.39 -11.22 -11.66
N GLY A 187 25.23 -10.21 -11.91
CA GLY A 187 24.81 -8.81 -11.96
C GLY A 187 23.85 -8.51 -13.11
N LEU A 188 24.14 -9.07 -14.29
CA LEU A 188 23.29 -9.02 -15.47
C LEU A 188 21.95 -9.71 -15.23
N GLU A 189 21.96 -10.96 -14.77
CA GLU A 189 20.77 -11.76 -14.50
C GLU A 189 19.87 -11.08 -13.45
N PHE A 190 20.43 -10.54 -12.38
CA PHE A 190 19.69 -9.77 -11.38
C PHE A 190 19.05 -8.49 -11.98
N ASN A 191 19.79 -7.77 -12.83
CA ASN A 191 19.28 -6.58 -13.51
C ASN A 191 18.12 -6.93 -14.46
N SER A 192 18.24 -8.00 -15.23
CA SER A 192 17.20 -8.49 -16.14
C SER A 192 15.98 -9.03 -15.40
N TRP A 193 16.18 -9.79 -14.32
CA TRP A 193 15.09 -10.24 -13.43
C TRP A 193 14.32 -9.06 -12.80
N ARG A 194 15.04 -8.00 -12.35
CA ARG A 194 14.40 -6.76 -11.86
C ARG A 194 13.52 -6.17 -12.95
N GLN A 195 14.07 -6.01 -14.16
CA GLN A 195 13.37 -5.49 -15.34
C GLN A 195 12.34 -6.47 -15.94
N ARG A 196 12.00 -7.57 -15.24
CA ARG A 196 11.07 -8.63 -15.67
C ARG A 196 11.39 -9.20 -17.06
N TRP A 197 12.66 -9.21 -17.44
CA TRP A 197 13.17 -9.64 -18.75
C TRP A 197 12.62 -8.84 -19.95
N GLY A 198 12.01 -7.67 -19.72
CA GLY A 198 11.60 -6.76 -20.80
C GLY A 198 12.77 -6.00 -21.43
N PRO A 199 12.52 -5.10 -22.38
CA PRO A 199 13.54 -4.24 -22.97
C PRO A 199 14.33 -3.42 -21.93
N PRO A 200 15.63 -3.18 -22.16
CA PRO A 200 16.50 -2.44 -21.24
C PRO A 200 16.31 -0.91 -21.37
N GLY A 201 15.44 -0.35 -20.52
CA GLY A 201 15.15 1.08 -20.44
C GLY A 201 16.20 1.93 -19.70
N HIS A 202 16.13 3.25 -19.92
CA HIS A 202 16.91 4.26 -19.20
C HIS A 202 16.31 4.50 -17.81
N GLU A 203 16.67 3.69 -16.83
CA GLU A 203 16.20 3.86 -15.44
C GLU A 203 17.11 4.82 -14.64
N PRO A 204 16.56 5.75 -13.84
CA PRO A 204 17.33 6.54 -12.90
C PRO A 204 17.76 5.66 -11.70
N VAL A 205 18.71 4.74 -11.91
CA VAL A 205 19.22 3.80 -10.89
C VAL A 205 19.62 4.51 -9.59
N LEU A 206 20.13 5.75 -9.70
CA LEU A 206 20.41 6.63 -8.57
C LEU A 206 19.14 6.96 -7.75
N ALA A 207 18.02 7.30 -8.39
CA ALA A 207 16.75 7.56 -7.71
C ALA A 207 16.20 6.32 -7.00
N TRP A 208 16.32 5.15 -7.63
CA TRP A 208 15.90 3.85 -7.07
C TRP A 208 16.75 3.43 -5.87
N GLY A 209 18.08 3.50 -5.98
CA GLY A 209 19.01 3.20 -4.89
C GLY A 209 18.88 4.18 -3.72
N PHE A 210 18.73 5.47 -4.03
CA PHE A 210 18.53 6.53 -3.04
C PHE A 210 17.16 6.42 -2.34
N GLY A 211 16.09 6.15 -3.07
CA GLY A 211 14.76 5.87 -2.51
C GLY A 211 14.77 4.64 -1.59
N SER A 212 15.46 3.57 -2.00
CA SER A 212 15.64 2.37 -1.17
C SER A 212 16.45 2.66 0.11
N ALA A 213 17.49 3.49 0.03
CA ALA A 213 18.27 3.94 1.19
C ALA A 213 17.43 4.80 2.15
N VAL A 214 16.67 5.77 1.63
CA VAL A 214 15.69 6.59 2.39
C VAL A 214 14.74 5.69 3.18
N VAL A 215 14.18 4.68 2.51
CA VAL A 215 13.27 3.70 3.11
C VAL A 215 13.92 2.96 4.28
N VAL A 216 15.17 2.51 4.13
CA VAL A 216 15.95 1.91 5.23
C VAL A 216 16.15 2.90 6.38
N PHE A 217 16.49 4.16 6.12
CA PHE A 217 16.68 5.18 7.17
C PHE A 217 15.39 5.50 7.96
N LEU A 218 14.24 5.61 7.29
CA LEU A 218 12.92 5.81 7.92
C LEU A 218 12.55 4.64 8.86
N LEU A 219 13.04 3.43 8.59
CA LEU A 219 12.87 2.25 9.44
C LEU A 219 13.90 2.18 10.58
N ALA A 220 15.17 2.51 10.30
CA ALA A 220 16.23 2.52 11.32
C ALA A 220 16.00 3.57 12.41
N ALA A 221 15.41 4.72 12.05
CA ALA A 221 15.04 5.79 12.97
C ALA A 221 13.96 5.41 14.01
N ARG A 222 13.38 4.19 13.95
CA ARG A 222 12.41 3.65 14.91
C ARG A 222 13.00 3.21 16.25
N LEU A 223 14.33 3.22 16.43
CA LEU A 223 15.00 2.73 17.64
C LEU A 223 14.43 3.40 18.91
N PRO A 224 13.71 2.67 19.78
CA PRO A 224 13.09 3.28 20.94
C PRO A 224 14.19 3.59 21.98
N ARG A 225 14.46 4.87 22.19
CA ARG A 225 15.03 5.31 23.48
C ARG A 225 14.00 4.97 24.55
N ARG A 226 14.29 3.95 25.38
CA ARG A 226 13.50 3.60 26.56
C ARG A 226 13.38 4.84 27.43
N ARG A 227 12.25 5.55 27.35
CA ARG A 227 11.77 6.39 28.44
C ARG A 227 10.90 5.49 29.32
N ALA A 228 11.23 5.42 30.60
CA ALA A 228 10.32 4.87 31.58
C ALA A 228 8.99 5.65 31.51
N PRO A 229 7.82 5.00 31.66
CA PRO A 229 6.58 5.73 31.91
C PRO A 229 6.78 6.64 33.13
N ALA A 230 6.25 7.87 33.07
CA ALA A 230 6.21 8.72 34.26
C ALA A 230 5.36 8.02 35.34
N PRO A 231 5.87 7.81 36.57
CA PRO A 231 5.07 7.23 37.65
C PRO A 231 3.81 8.07 37.90
N GLY A 232 2.66 7.40 38.10
CA GLY A 232 1.43 8.06 38.53
C GLY A 232 0.49 8.60 37.44
N ALA A 233 0.77 8.39 36.14
CA ALA A 233 -0.22 8.69 35.10
C ALA A 233 -1.44 7.75 35.22
N PRO A 234 -2.68 8.25 35.46
CA PRO A 234 -3.85 7.38 35.56
C PRO A 234 -4.13 6.70 34.21
N ALA A 235 -4.53 5.43 34.27
CA ALA A 235 -4.96 4.71 33.08
C ALA A 235 -6.18 5.42 32.47
N PRO A 236 -6.20 5.70 31.15
CA PRO A 236 -7.32 6.41 30.53
C PRO A 236 -8.60 5.60 30.69
N ALA A 237 -9.64 6.24 31.23
CA ALA A 237 -10.95 5.63 31.37
C ALA A 237 -11.53 5.30 29.99
N VAL A 238 -11.56 4.02 29.63
CA VAL A 238 -12.19 3.56 28.40
C VAL A 238 -13.70 3.69 28.59
N GLY A 239 -14.26 4.83 28.13
CA GLY A 239 -15.69 5.09 28.18
C GLY A 239 -16.51 3.98 27.49
N PRO A 240 -17.78 3.77 27.91
CA PRO A 240 -18.59 2.67 27.42
C PRO A 240 -18.76 2.71 25.90
N GLN A 241 -18.19 1.72 25.22
CA GLN A 241 -18.13 1.64 23.76
C GLN A 241 -19.47 1.19 23.17
N ASP A 242 -19.99 1.91 22.15
CA ASP A 242 -21.15 1.45 21.38
C ASP A 242 -20.80 0.18 20.59
N ARG A 243 -21.24 -0.97 21.13
CA ARG A 243 -21.07 -2.30 20.52
C ARG A 243 -21.75 -2.39 19.16
N TYR A 244 -22.88 -1.71 18.99
CA TYR A 244 -23.67 -1.75 17.76
C TYR A 244 -22.97 -0.99 16.63
N ALA A 245 -22.46 0.21 16.89
CA ALA A 245 -21.64 0.94 15.93
C ALA A 245 -20.36 0.16 15.56
N ALA A 246 -19.71 -0.50 16.53
CA ALA A 246 -18.56 -1.36 16.26
C ALA A 246 -18.89 -2.55 15.34
N PHE A 247 -20.05 -3.20 15.56
CA PHE A 247 -20.58 -4.27 14.71
C PHE A 247 -20.89 -3.77 13.29
N LEU A 248 -21.62 -2.66 13.14
CA LEU A 248 -21.96 -2.09 11.83
C LEU A 248 -20.73 -1.80 10.97
N ARG A 249 -19.66 -1.27 11.57
CA ARG A 249 -18.41 -1.00 10.85
C ARG A 249 -17.71 -2.29 10.40
N LEU A 250 -17.70 -3.33 11.24
CA LEU A 250 -17.12 -4.63 10.89
C LEU A 250 -17.93 -5.32 9.78
N THR A 251 -19.25 -5.41 9.95
CA THR A 251 -20.16 -6.05 8.99
C THR A 251 -20.22 -5.28 7.67
N GLY A 252 -20.22 -3.95 7.71
CA GLY A 252 -20.22 -3.10 6.51
C GLY A 252 -18.97 -3.28 5.65
N LEU A 253 -17.79 -3.38 6.27
CA LEU A 253 -16.54 -3.71 5.55
C LEU A 253 -16.54 -5.17 5.06
N GLY A 254 -16.96 -6.10 5.91
CA GLY A 254 -17.00 -7.53 5.59
C GLY A 254 -17.91 -7.88 4.41
N LEU A 255 -19.12 -7.31 4.37
CA LEU A 255 -20.08 -7.55 3.28
C LEU A 255 -19.59 -7.01 1.93
N VAL A 256 -18.94 -5.83 1.91
CA VAL A 256 -18.34 -5.29 0.68
C VAL A 256 -17.20 -6.19 0.17
N VAL A 257 -16.30 -6.60 1.07
CA VAL A 257 -15.15 -7.47 0.72
C VAL A 257 -15.62 -8.86 0.24
N VAL A 258 -16.50 -9.51 0.99
CA VAL A 258 -17.09 -10.80 0.62
C VAL A 258 -17.88 -10.68 -0.68
N GLY A 259 -18.65 -9.60 -0.83
CA GLY A 259 -19.48 -9.36 -2.00
C GLY A 259 -18.70 -9.15 -3.28
N GLN A 260 -17.62 -8.37 -3.24
CA GLN A 260 -16.79 -8.12 -4.42
C GLN A 260 -16.15 -9.42 -4.93
N SER A 261 -15.61 -10.24 -4.02
CA SER A 261 -15.05 -11.53 -4.42
C SER A 261 -16.13 -12.52 -4.85
N LEU A 262 -17.29 -12.56 -4.18
CA LEU A 262 -18.42 -13.41 -4.59
C LEU A 262 -18.86 -13.11 -6.03
N LEU A 263 -19.06 -11.83 -6.38
CA LEU A 263 -19.42 -11.43 -7.74
C LEU A 263 -18.30 -11.73 -8.75
N THR A 264 -17.03 -11.58 -8.34
CA THR A 264 -15.88 -11.96 -9.18
C THR A 264 -15.86 -13.47 -9.47
N VAL A 265 -16.09 -14.30 -8.45
CA VAL A 265 -16.11 -15.77 -8.58
C VAL A 265 -17.36 -16.26 -9.31
N LEU A 266 -18.53 -15.64 -9.13
CA LEU A 266 -19.74 -15.96 -9.89
C LEU A 266 -19.60 -15.61 -11.37
N HIS A 267 -18.93 -14.50 -11.69
CA HIS A 267 -18.56 -14.17 -13.07
C HIS A 267 -17.59 -15.21 -13.66
N TRP A 268 -16.56 -15.62 -12.90
CA TRP A 268 -15.67 -16.72 -13.31
C TRP A 268 -16.38 -18.08 -13.39
N ALA A 269 -17.56 -18.25 -12.80
CA ALA A 269 -18.39 -19.44 -12.94
C ALA A 269 -19.38 -19.36 -14.14
N GLY A 270 -19.32 -18.30 -14.94
CA GLY A 270 -20.25 -18.08 -16.07
C GLY A 270 -21.67 -17.69 -15.66
N VAL A 271 -21.92 -17.31 -14.40
CA VAL A 271 -23.26 -16.92 -13.93
C VAL A 271 -23.63 -15.56 -14.51
N GLY A 272 -24.65 -15.53 -15.37
CA GLY A 272 -25.11 -14.33 -16.04
C GLY A 272 -25.56 -13.22 -15.08
N ALA A 273 -25.27 -11.96 -15.43
CA ALA A 273 -25.49 -10.79 -14.57
C ALA A 273 -26.96 -10.42 -14.29
N SER A 274 -27.93 -11.15 -14.86
CA SER A 274 -29.37 -10.79 -14.94
C SER A 274 -30.04 -10.50 -13.59
N TRP A 275 -29.60 -11.15 -12.51
CA TRP A 275 -30.03 -10.87 -11.12
C TRP A 275 -28.90 -10.42 -10.19
N LEU A 276 -27.63 -10.56 -10.59
CA LEU A 276 -26.48 -10.21 -9.75
C LEU A 276 -26.48 -8.73 -9.32
N TRP A 277 -27.05 -7.85 -10.15
CA TRP A 277 -27.21 -6.43 -9.81
C TRP A 277 -28.06 -6.19 -8.54
N LEU A 278 -29.09 -7.00 -8.26
CA LEU A 278 -29.86 -6.92 -7.00
C LEU A 278 -28.99 -7.28 -5.79
N LEU A 279 -28.13 -8.28 -5.94
CA LEU A 279 -27.20 -8.68 -4.88
C LEU A 279 -26.23 -7.54 -4.55
N THR A 280 -25.83 -6.72 -5.53
CA THR A 280 -24.99 -5.52 -5.28
C THR A 280 -25.66 -4.51 -4.34
N TRP A 281 -26.99 -4.38 -4.33
CA TRP A 281 -27.69 -3.45 -3.43
C TRP A 281 -27.58 -3.89 -1.95
N LEU A 282 -27.56 -5.20 -1.72
CA LEU A 282 -27.43 -5.80 -0.38
C LEU A 282 -25.97 -5.83 0.09
N LEU A 283 -25.03 -6.10 -0.82
CA LEU A 283 -23.60 -6.23 -0.52
C LEU A 283 -22.89 -4.87 -0.39
N GLN A 284 -23.36 -3.84 -1.11
CA GLN A 284 -22.71 -2.53 -1.15
C GLN A 284 -22.99 -1.69 0.11
N THR A 285 -22.41 -2.09 1.23
CA THR A 285 -22.64 -1.52 2.58
C THR A 285 -21.62 -0.47 2.99
N ILE A 286 -20.90 0.13 2.03
CA ILE A 286 -20.07 1.34 2.20
C ILE A 286 -20.82 2.41 3.02
N PRO A 287 -22.11 2.69 2.76
CA PRO A 287 -22.81 3.72 3.49
C PRO A 287 -22.88 3.47 5.00
N VAL A 288 -23.14 2.22 5.39
CA VAL A 288 -23.20 1.76 6.78
C VAL A 288 -21.82 1.85 7.45
N PHE A 289 -20.75 1.55 6.72
CA PHE A 289 -19.38 1.69 7.21
C PHE A 289 -19.02 3.14 7.56
N TYR A 290 -19.28 4.11 6.66
CA TYR A 290 -18.97 5.53 6.92
C TYR A 290 -19.87 6.15 7.98
N PHE A 291 -21.14 5.74 8.05
CA PHE A 291 -22.05 6.12 9.14
C PHE A 291 -21.53 5.67 10.52
N ALA A 292 -21.18 4.40 10.67
CA ALA A 292 -20.61 3.87 11.91
C ALA A 292 -19.22 4.45 12.21
N GLY A 293 -18.43 4.71 11.16
CA GLY A 293 -17.16 5.41 11.20
C GLY A 293 -17.28 6.83 11.77
N GLY A 294 -18.26 7.61 11.30
CA GLY A 294 -18.54 8.96 11.78
C GLY A 294 -18.86 9.02 13.27
N HIS A 295 -19.74 8.13 13.75
CA HIS A 295 -20.01 8.00 15.19
C HIS A 295 -18.71 7.71 15.98
N ALA A 296 -17.89 6.77 15.51
CA ALA A 296 -16.62 6.40 16.14
C ALA A 296 -15.54 7.50 16.03
N ASN A 297 -15.65 8.40 15.05
CA ASN A 297 -14.74 9.52 14.83
C ASN A 297 -15.08 10.70 15.74
N LEU A 298 -16.36 11.09 15.85
CA LEU A 298 -16.82 12.17 16.72
C LEU A 298 -16.62 11.84 18.20
N THR A 299 -17.04 10.65 18.64
CA THR A 299 -16.84 10.21 20.04
C THR A 299 -15.37 10.29 20.45
N SER A 300 -14.46 9.86 19.58
CA SER A 300 -13.02 9.96 19.83
C SER A 300 -12.45 11.39 19.74
N TRP A 301 -13.04 12.26 18.92
CA TRP A 301 -12.66 13.68 18.85
C TRP A 301 -13.11 14.45 20.09
N LEU A 302 -14.31 14.17 20.59
CA LEU A 302 -14.83 14.74 21.84
C LEU A 302 -14.01 14.25 23.04
N ALA A 303 -13.65 12.96 23.11
CA ALA A 303 -12.78 12.43 24.16
C ALA A 303 -11.40 13.11 24.17
N VAL A 304 -10.75 13.27 22.99
CA VAL A 304 -9.46 13.97 22.92
C VAL A 304 -9.56 15.43 23.36
N GLN A 305 -10.64 16.15 23.01
CA GLN A 305 -10.86 17.53 23.49
C GLN A 305 -11.13 17.60 24.99
N ALA A 306 -11.88 16.64 25.56
CA ALA A 306 -12.12 16.57 27.00
C ALA A 306 -10.81 16.35 27.78
N ASP A 307 -9.88 15.56 27.23
CA ASP A 307 -8.52 15.37 27.74
C ASP A 307 -7.55 16.55 27.43
N GLY A 308 -8.07 17.73 27.04
CA GLY A 308 -7.27 18.91 26.68
C GLY A 308 -6.38 18.73 25.44
N GLY A 309 -6.61 17.70 24.62
CA GLY A 309 -5.86 17.38 23.42
C GLY A 309 -6.34 18.12 22.17
N GLY A 310 -5.43 18.31 21.22
CA GLY A 310 -5.72 18.95 19.94
C GLY A 310 -5.78 17.99 18.75
N TYR A 311 -5.75 18.60 17.56
CA TYR A 311 -5.85 17.89 16.27
C TYR A 311 -4.72 16.86 16.05
N GLY A 312 -3.48 17.20 16.41
CA GLY A 312 -2.33 16.30 16.26
C GLY A 312 -2.50 15.04 17.09
N ARG A 313 -2.81 15.19 18.38
CA ARG A 313 -3.11 14.07 19.28
C ARG A 313 -4.30 13.22 18.80
N TYR A 314 -5.32 13.81 18.19
CA TYR A 314 -6.45 13.09 17.59
C TYR A 314 -6.04 12.26 16.36
N LEU A 315 -5.37 12.86 15.38
CA LEU A 315 -4.90 12.15 14.19
C LEU A 315 -3.98 10.99 14.58
N VAL A 316 -3.03 11.25 15.48
CA VAL A 316 -2.05 10.27 15.95
C VAL A 316 -2.74 9.09 16.64
N SER A 317 -3.72 9.33 17.52
CA SER A 317 -4.40 8.24 18.24
C SER A 317 -5.28 7.37 17.33
N ARG A 318 -5.88 7.96 16.29
CA ARG A 318 -6.72 7.24 15.31
C ARG A 318 -5.92 6.51 14.25
N ILE A 319 -4.95 7.17 13.64
CA ILE A 319 -4.36 6.74 12.36
C ILE A 319 -3.09 5.92 12.56
N SER A 320 -2.31 6.16 13.62
CA SER A 320 -1.11 5.35 13.91
C SER A 320 -1.41 3.86 14.10
N TRP A 321 -2.59 3.53 14.62
CA TRP A 321 -3.04 2.13 14.76
C TRP A 321 -3.55 1.55 13.43
N LEU A 322 -4.18 2.34 12.57
CA LEU A 322 -4.68 1.89 11.25
C LEU A 322 -3.56 1.68 10.24
N LEU A 323 -2.61 2.62 10.17
CA LEU A 323 -1.55 2.60 9.15
C LEU A 323 -0.47 1.54 9.42
N ARG A 324 -0.34 1.07 10.67
CA ARG A 324 0.65 0.04 11.08
C ARG A 324 0.37 -1.34 10.45
N PRO A 325 -0.82 -1.95 10.60
CA PRO A 325 -1.16 -3.21 9.93
C PRO A 325 -1.15 -3.08 8.40
N VAL A 326 -1.53 -1.92 7.88
CA VAL A 326 -1.61 -1.65 6.43
C VAL A 326 -0.23 -1.55 5.80
N LEU A 327 0.72 -0.87 6.45
CA LEU A 327 2.12 -0.91 6.04
C LEU A 327 2.67 -2.34 6.05
N ALA A 328 2.40 -3.12 7.10
CA ALA A 328 2.83 -4.52 7.16
C ALA A 328 2.21 -5.35 6.02
N PHE A 329 0.94 -5.13 5.70
CA PHE A 329 0.22 -5.77 4.60
C PHE A 329 0.80 -5.41 3.23
N VAL A 330 1.06 -4.13 2.96
CA VAL A 330 1.71 -3.65 1.72
C VAL A 330 3.10 -4.26 1.56
N LEU A 331 3.92 -4.26 2.60
CA LEU A 331 5.25 -4.87 2.56
C LEU A 331 5.18 -6.38 2.31
N ALA A 332 4.24 -7.09 2.94
CA ALA A 332 4.01 -8.51 2.67
C ALA A 332 3.60 -8.75 1.20
N TRP A 333 2.68 -7.94 0.65
CA TRP A 333 2.18 -8.08 -0.72
C TRP A 333 3.12 -7.58 -1.82
N LEU A 334 4.16 -6.82 -1.48
CA LEU A 334 5.29 -6.57 -2.38
C LEU A 334 6.21 -7.79 -2.49
N VAL A 335 6.40 -8.58 -1.43
CA VAL A 335 7.31 -9.74 -1.45
C VAL A 335 6.62 -11.05 -1.85
N LEU A 336 5.35 -11.22 -1.46
CA LEU A 336 4.57 -12.45 -1.67
C LEU A 336 4.40 -12.88 -3.16
N PRO A 337 4.43 -11.98 -4.16
CA PRO A 337 4.48 -12.36 -5.58
C PRO A 337 5.77 -13.05 -6.01
N LEU A 338 6.92 -12.81 -5.35
CA LEU A 338 8.21 -13.31 -5.84
C LEU A 338 8.32 -14.84 -5.90
N PRO A 339 7.89 -15.62 -4.87
CA PRO A 339 7.89 -17.07 -4.97
C PRO A 339 6.92 -17.62 -6.03
N LEU A 340 5.87 -16.87 -6.39
CA LEU A 340 4.95 -17.26 -7.47
C LEU A 340 5.61 -17.04 -8.84
N GLU A 341 6.31 -15.92 -9.03
CA GLU A 341 7.09 -15.68 -10.26
C GLU A 341 8.25 -16.67 -10.42
N LEU A 342 8.93 -17.05 -9.35
CA LEU A 342 10.04 -18.02 -9.37
C LEU A 342 9.59 -19.45 -9.74
N LEU A 343 8.28 -19.71 -9.73
CA LEU A 343 7.68 -21.00 -10.12
C LEU A 343 6.87 -20.88 -11.42
N ASP A 344 7.22 -19.89 -12.25
CA ASP A 344 6.65 -19.60 -13.57
C ASP A 344 5.10 -19.52 -13.57
N VAL A 345 4.52 -18.96 -12.50
CA VAL A 345 3.07 -18.66 -12.46
C VAL A 345 2.79 -17.49 -13.40
N PRO A 346 1.86 -17.62 -14.38
CA PRO A 346 1.62 -16.58 -15.37
C PRO A 346 1.27 -15.21 -14.75
N LYS A 347 2.01 -14.18 -15.15
CA LYS A 347 1.96 -12.82 -14.59
C LYS A 347 0.54 -12.25 -14.48
N HIS A 348 -0.29 -12.44 -15.50
CA HIS A 348 -1.67 -11.95 -15.53
C HIS A 348 -2.52 -12.47 -14.35
N ARG A 349 -2.22 -13.67 -13.82
CA ARG A 349 -2.91 -14.28 -12.67
C ARG A 349 -2.51 -13.59 -11.37
N VAL A 350 -1.19 -13.43 -11.18
CA VAL A 350 -0.60 -12.76 -10.02
C VAL A 350 -1.10 -11.30 -9.93
N GLU A 351 -1.15 -10.59 -11.05
CA GLU A 351 -1.70 -9.24 -11.12
C GLU A 351 -3.20 -9.19 -10.83
N THR A 352 -3.99 -10.08 -11.41
CA THR A 352 -5.45 -10.09 -11.24
C THR A 352 -5.83 -10.37 -9.78
N PHE A 353 -5.14 -11.32 -9.16
CA PHE A 353 -5.29 -11.58 -7.72
C PHE A 353 -4.78 -10.39 -6.89
N GLY A 354 -3.62 -9.83 -7.22
CA GLY A 354 -3.07 -8.63 -6.57
C GLY A 354 -3.99 -7.41 -6.64
N ARG A 355 -4.70 -7.19 -7.74
CA ARG A 355 -5.73 -6.14 -7.89
C ARG A 355 -6.94 -6.40 -6.97
N LEU A 356 -7.43 -7.64 -6.90
CA LEU A 356 -8.51 -8.03 -5.98
C LEU A 356 -8.15 -7.76 -4.51
N ILE A 357 -6.88 -8.01 -4.15
CA ILE A 357 -6.33 -7.80 -2.80
C ILE A 357 -6.06 -6.33 -2.48
N ALA A 358 -5.59 -5.56 -3.45
CA ALA A 358 -5.38 -4.12 -3.28
C ALA A 358 -6.71 -3.37 -3.13
N HIS A 359 -7.80 -3.90 -3.71
CA HIS A 359 -9.07 -3.19 -3.80
C HIS A 359 -9.59 -2.63 -2.46
N PRO A 360 -9.58 -3.34 -1.31
CA PRO A 360 -10.07 -2.77 -0.05
C PRO A 360 -9.26 -1.59 0.50
N LEU A 361 -8.06 -1.30 -0.02
CA LEU A 361 -7.24 -0.17 0.41
C LEU A 361 -7.87 1.19 0.06
N TRP A 362 -8.69 1.28 -0.99
CA TRP A 362 -9.32 2.56 -1.37
C TRP A 362 -10.31 3.03 -0.30
N PHE A 363 -11.06 2.10 0.30
CA PHE A 363 -11.93 2.37 1.44
C PHE A 363 -11.16 2.93 2.62
N LEU A 364 -9.99 2.37 2.90
CA LEU A 364 -9.14 2.86 3.98
C LEU A 364 -8.62 4.27 3.66
N GLY A 365 -8.07 4.51 2.47
CA GLY A 365 -7.55 5.82 2.10
C GLY A 365 -8.61 6.93 2.22
N LEU A 366 -9.83 6.66 1.73
CA LEU A 366 -10.97 7.57 1.89
C LEU A 366 -11.45 7.69 3.35
N TYR A 367 -11.38 6.62 4.15
CA TYR A 367 -11.70 6.68 5.58
C TYR A 367 -10.67 7.51 6.36
N LEU A 368 -9.39 7.47 5.99
CA LEU A 368 -8.36 8.34 6.56
C LEU A 368 -8.66 9.83 6.26
N VAL A 369 -9.16 10.16 5.08
CA VAL A 369 -9.66 11.52 4.76
C VAL A 369 -10.86 11.90 5.64
N ALA A 370 -11.83 11.00 5.85
CA ALA A 370 -12.97 11.25 6.74
C ALA A 370 -12.54 11.47 8.20
N VAL A 371 -11.58 10.67 8.70
CA VAL A 371 -10.94 10.90 10.01
C VAL A 371 -10.29 12.28 10.05
N ALA A 372 -9.46 12.64 9.06
CA ALA A 372 -8.78 13.94 9.01
C ALA A 372 -9.75 15.13 9.03
N ALA A 373 -10.86 15.03 8.30
CA ALA A 373 -11.90 16.06 8.24
C ALA A 373 -12.75 16.17 9.51
N THR A 374 -12.68 15.20 10.44
CA THR A 374 -13.59 15.11 11.60
C THR A 374 -13.71 16.40 12.43
N PRO A 375 -12.63 17.14 12.78
CA PRO A 375 -12.77 18.37 13.57
C PRO A 375 -13.55 19.47 12.87
N VAL A 376 -13.31 19.66 11.55
CA VAL A 376 -14.03 20.64 10.73
C VAL A 376 -15.49 20.23 10.63
N MET A 377 -15.75 18.95 10.33
CA MET A 377 -17.11 18.43 10.26
C MET A 377 -17.83 18.51 11.61
N ALA A 378 -17.15 18.31 12.74
CA ALA A 378 -17.73 18.44 14.08
C ALA A 378 -18.01 19.91 14.43
N ALA A 379 -17.19 20.86 13.97
CA ALA A 379 -17.46 22.28 14.11
C ALA A 379 -18.67 22.72 13.26
N LEU A 380 -18.78 22.23 12.02
CA LEU A 380 -19.95 22.44 11.16
C LEU A 380 -21.21 21.82 11.76
N HIS A 381 -21.15 20.60 12.29
CA HIS A 381 -22.25 19.93 12.97
C HIS A 381 -22.77 20.73 14.19
N ARG A 382 -21.86 21.32 14.97
CA ARG A 382 -22.22 22.18 16.11
C ARG A 382 -22.85 23.52 15.69
N ARG A 383 -22.39 24.13 14.59
CA ARG A 383 -22.84 25.47 14.15
C ARG A 383 -24.06 25.43 13.24
N ALA A 384 -24.16 24.40 12.40
CA ALA A 384 -25.03 24.32 11.23
C ALA A 384 -25.58 22.89 11.06
N ARG A 385 -26.08 22.30 12.15
CA ARG A 385 -26.46 20.88 12.29
C ARG A 385 -27.34 20.34 11.17
N LEU A 386 -28.36 21.09 10.72
CA LEU A 386 -29.25 20.64 9.64
C LEU A 386 -28.79 21.09 8.26
N VAL A 387 -28.12 22.25 8.15
CA VAL A 387 -27.64 22.79 6.86
C VAL A 387 -26.49 21.96 6.32
N THR A 388 -25.60 21.46 7.17
CA THR A 388 -24.41 20.69 6.77
C THR A 388 -24.74 19.44 5.94
N PRO A 389 -25.61 18.51 6.38
CA PRO A 389 -25.98 17.35 5.55
C PRO A 389 -26.75 17.76 4.29
N VAL A 390 -27.63 18.77 4.35
CA VAL A 390 -28.38 19.25 3.17
C VAL A 390 -27.44 19.83 2.10
N ALA A 391 -26.46 20.65 2.50
CA ALA A 391 -25.46 21.20 1.60
C ALA A 391 -24.58 20.12 0.96
N LEU A 392 -24.23 19.06 1.70
CA LEU A 392 -23.48 17.92 1.16
C LEU A 392 -24.31 17.09 0.17
N VAL A 393 -25.61 16.90 0.42
CA VAL A 393 -26.54 16.26 -0.53
C VAL A 393 -26.65 17.11 -1.80
N ALA A 394 -26.84 18.42 -1.67
CA ALA A 394 -26.92 19.34 -2.81
C ALA A 394 -25.63 19.33 -3.64
N ALA A 395 -24.46 19.39 -2.99
CA ALA A 395 -23.17 19.30 -3.66
C ALA A 395 -22.98 17.97 -4.42
N LEU A 396 -23.39 16.83 -3.82
CA LEU A 396 -23.31 15.51 -4.46
C LEU A 396 -24.20 15.43 -5.71
N ILE A 397 -25.42 15.99 -5.65
CA ILE A 397 -26.33 16.09 -6.80
C ILE A 397 -25.74 17.00 -7.89
N VAL A 398 -25.17 18.15 -7.53
CA VAL A 398 -24.52 19.07 -8.49
C VAL A 398 -23.33 18.39 -9.18
N VAL A 399 -22.47 17.68 -8.44
CA VAL A 399 -21.34 16.93 -9.02
C VAL A 399 -21.80 15.82 -9.96
N ASP A 400 -22.86 15.09 -9.61
CA ASP A 400 -23.42 14.04 -10.48
C ASP A 400 -24.06 14.64 -11.75
N ALA A 401 -24.77 15.77 -11.62
CA ALA A 401 -25.33 16.51 -12.75
C ALA A 401 -24.24 17.07 -13.67
N LEU A 402 -23.16 17.65 -13.13
CA LEU A 402 -22.00 18.12 -13.92
C LEU A 402 -21.25 16.96 -14.58
N ARG A 403 -21.09 15.82 -13.90
CA ARG A 403 -20.50 14.60 -14.46
C ARG A 403 -21.28 14.13 -15.69
N ILE A 404 -22.61 14.15 -15.63
CA ILE A 404 -23.47 13.75 -16.75
C ILE A 404 -23.45 14.82 -17.84
N GLY A 405 -23.81 16.06 -17.51
CA GLY A 405 -24.04 17.14 -18.48
C GLY A 405 -22.77 17.67 -19.17
N LEU A 406 -21.61 17.61 -18.51
CA LEU A 406 -20.32 18.01 -19.09
C LEU A 406 -19.42 16.81 -19.45
N SER A 407 -19.93 15.58 -19.34
CA SER A 407 -19.15 14.33 -19.47
C SER A 407 -17.89 14.24 -18.56
N TRP A 408 -17.86 15.02 -17.47
CA TRP A 408 -16.69 15.18 -16.57
C TRP A 408 -16.49 13.97 -15.65
N ARG A 409 -16.12 12.83 -16.25
CA ARG A 409 -16.07 11.52 -15.59
C ARG A 409 -15.08 11.47 -14.41
N ALA A 410 -13.93 12.16 -14.52
CA ALA A 410 -12.94 12.25 -13.46
C ALA A 410 -13.46 13.05 -12.23
N GLY A 411 -14.17 14.16 -12.46
CA GLY A 411 -14.75 14.97 -11.37
C GLY A 411 -15.80 14.23 -10.55
N GLY A 412 -16.48 13.25 -11.15
CA GLY A 412 -17.44 12.38 -10.44
C GLY A 412 -16.86 11.69 -9.21
N TYR A 413 -15.54 11.41 -9.16
CA TYR A 413 -14.91 10.81 -7.97
C TYR A 413 -14.93 11.73 -6.73
N LEU A 414 -15.20 13.04 -6.87
CA LEU A 414 -15.45 13.93 -5.74
C LEU A 414 -16.64 13.45 -4.88
N ASN A 415 -17.61 12.74 -5.47
CA ASN A 415 -18.71 12.13 -4.74
C ASN A 415 -18.27 11.03 -3.76
N LEU A 416 -17.07 10.43 -3.90
CA LEU A 416 -16.50 9.56 -2.86
C LEU A 416 -16.31 10.35 -1.56
N VAL A 417 -15.70 11.53 -1.64
CA VAL A 417 -15.42 12.39 -0.49
C VAL A 417 -16.70 13.00 0.05
N LEU A 418 -17.55 13.57 -0.80
CA LEU A 418 -18.82 14.16 -0.38
C LEU A 418 -19.74 13.12 0.29
N GLY A 419 -19.85 11.92 -0.30
CA GLY A 419 -20.60 10.81 0.29
C GLY A 419 -20.03 10.35 1.63
N ALA A 420 -18.72 10.14 1.72
CA ALA A 420 -18.05 9.78 2.98
C ALA A 420 -18.28 10.81 4.09
N LEU A 421 -18.19 12.10 3.77
CA LEU A 421 -18.40 13.20 4.71
C LEU A 421 -19.87 13.37 5.11
N LEU A 422 -20.81 13.18 4.18
CA LEU A 422 -22.25 13.21 4.45
C LEU A 422 -22.66 12.08 5.40
N LEU A 423 -22.20 10.86 5.15
CA LEU A 423 -22.55 9.72 6.00
C LEU A 423 -21.81 9.78 7.35
N GLN A 424 -20.62 10.36 7.39
CA GLN A 424 -19.97 10.76 8.64
C GLN A 424 -20.85 11.74 9.45
N GLN A 425 -21.45 12.75 8.82
CA GLN A 425 -22.41 13.67 9.48
C GLN A 425 -23.65 12.95 9.99
N LEU A 426 -24.23 12.01 9.22
CA LEU A 426 -25.33 11.17 9.72
C LEU A 426 -24.90 10.33 10.93
N GLY A 427 -23.65 9.84 10.95
CA GLY A 427 -23.04 9.20 12.12
C GLY A 427 -22.91 10.12 13.34
N PHE A 428 -22.70 11.42 13.13
CA PHE A 428 -22.71 12.43 14.19
C PHE A 428 -24.14 12.62 14.73
N HIS A 429 -25.13 12.81 13.85
CA HIS A 429 -26.54 12.86 14.26
C HIS A 429 -27.02 11.61 15.03
N TYR A 430 -26.41 10.44 14.80
CA TYR A 430 -26.62 9.25 15.62
C TYR A 430 -25.95 9.36 17.00
N ALA A 431 -24.72 9.89 17.07
CA ALA A 431 -23.98 10.07 18.32
C ALA A 431 -24.68 11.01 19.32
N ASP A 432 -25.17 12.18 18.88
CA ASP A 432 -26.00 13.09 19.72
C ASP A 432 -27.49 12.68 19.80
N GLY A 433 -27.83 11.46 19.36
CA GLY A 433 -29.15 10.85 19.55
C GLY A 433 -30.29 11.42 18.71
N SER A 434 -30.00 12.34 17.78
CA SER A 434 -31.00 12.87 16.82
C SER A 434 -31.70 11.74 16.06
N LEU A 435 -30.93 10.80 15.51
CA LEU A 435 -31.48 9.69 14.72
C LEU A 435 -32.12 8.60 15.57
N THR A 436 -31.71 8.44 16.84
CA THR A 436 -32.32 7.46 17.75
C THR A 436 -33.66 7.96 18.32
N ARG A 437 -33.88 9.28 18.37
CA ARG A 437 -35.17 9.90 18.72
C ARG A 437 -36.22 9.85 17.60
N LEU A 438 -35.83 9.56 16.35
CA LEU A 438 -36.79 9.44 15.24
C LEU A 438 -37.80 8.31 15.51
N PRO A 439 -39.11 8.53 15.31
CA PRO A 439 -40.12 7.51 15.55
C PRO A 439 -39.94 6.35 14.56
N ARG A 440 -40.31 5.13 14.98
CA ARG A 440 -40.17 3.91 14.16
C ARG A 440 -40.84 4.05 12.78
N ARG A 441 -41.95 4.78 12.69
CA ARG A 441 -42.64 5.11 11.42
C ARG A 441 -41.75 5.92 10.45
N ALA A 442 -41.01 6.91 10.94
CA ALA A 442 -40.10 7.70 10.09
C ALA A 442 -38.90 6.86 9.59
N ARG A 443 -38.35 5.98 10.45
CA ARG A 443 -37.28 5.04 10.06
C ARG A 443 -37.75 4.05 8.99
N ALA A 444 -38.99 3.57 9.10
CA ALA A 444 -39.62 2.71 8.10
C ALA A 444 -39.93 3.46 6.79
N ALA A 445 -40.47 4.69 6.88
CA ALA A 445 -40.73 5.53 5.72
C ALA A 445 -39.44 5.80 4.91
N LEU A 446 -38.28 5.97 5.56
CA LEU A 446 -36.99 6.11 4.87
C LEU A 446 -36.69 4.90 3.96
N VAL A 447 -36.96 3.67 4.42
CA VAL A 447 -36.76 2.45 3.61
C VAL A 447 -37.81 2.37 2.49
N VAL A 448 -39.09 2.58 2.84
CA VAL A 448 -40.23 2.44 1.92
C VAL A 448 -40.22 3.50 0.81
N VAL A 449 -39.61 4.67 1.04
CA VAL A 449 -39.44 5.72 0.00
C VAL A 449 -38.13 5.53 -0.76
N ALA A 450 -37.01 5.22 -0.09
CA ALA A 450 -35.72 5.15 -0.77
C ALA A 450 -35.61 3.99 -1.76
N VAL A 451 -36.21 2.83 -1.48
CA VAL A 451 -36.16 1.67 -2.40
C VAL A 451 -36.89 1.94 -3.73
N PRO A 452 -38.14 2.45 -3.77
CA PRO A 452 -38.79 2.88 -5.00
C PRO A 452 -38.06 4.03 -5.73
N VAL A 453 -37.52 5.01 -5.00
CA VAL A 453 -36.74 6.11 -5.62
C VAL A 453 -35.48 5.55 -6.30
N LEU A 454 -34.77 4.63 -5.66
CA LEU A 454 -33.61 3.96 -6.26
C LEU A 454 -34.00 3.15 -7.49
N ALA A 455 -35.11 2.41 -7.42
CA ALA A 455 -35.65 1.69 -8.57
C ALA A 455 -35.97 2.63 -9.74
N ALA A 456 -36.66 3.75 -9.49
CA ALA A 456 -37.00 4.74 -10.52
C ALA A 456 -35.77 5.42 -11.14
N LEU A 457 -34.75 5.76 -10.35
CA LEU A 457 -33.49 6.29 -10.87
C LEU A 457 -32.80 5.31 -11.83
N VAL A 458 -32.88 4.01 -11.53
CA VAL A 458 -32.23 2.94 -12.31
C VAL A 458 -33.07 2.51 -13.53
N THR A 459 -34.41 2.55 -13.47
CA THR A 459 -35.27 2.13 -14.59
C THR A 459 -35.64 3.28 -15.53
N VAL A 460 -35.82 4.49 -15.02
CA VAL A 460 -36.22 5.68 -15.78
C VAL A 460 -35.10 6.71 -15.89
N GLY A 461 -34.32 6.90 -14.81
CA GLY A 461 -33.24 7.91 -14.76
C GLY A 461 -31.95 7.55 -15.49
N GLY A 462 -31.86 6.39 -16.15
CA GLY A 462 -30.69 5.97 -16.93
C GLY A 462 -29.44 5.62 -16.12
N TYR A 463 -29.54 5.51 -14.79
CA TYR A 463 -28.41 5.11 -13.95
C TYR A 463 -28.12 3.59 -14.05
N PRO A 464 -26.85 3.16 -13.90
CA PRO A 464 -26.50 1.73 -13.88
C PRO A 464 -27.34 0.93 -12.87
N ARG A 465 -27.59 -0.36 -13.14
CA ARG A 465 -28.31 -1.24 -12.18
C ARG A 465 -27.45 -1.66 -10.99
N THR A 466 -26.14 -1.72 -11.20
CA THR A 466 -25.15 -2.22 -10.26
C THR A 466 -24.65 -1.12 -9.31
N MET A 467 -24.57 -1.43 -8.02
CA MET A 467 -24.08 -0.52 -6.99
C MET A 467 -22.59 -0.72 -6.69
N MET A 468 -22.01 -1.81 -7.16
CA MET A 468 -20.58 -2.13 -7.14
C MET A 468 -20.17 -2.68 -8.51
N SER A 469 -18.87 -2.72 -8.80
CA SER A 469 -18.37 -3.18 -10.09
C SER A 469 -18.55 -4.69 -10.26
N VAL A 470 -19.46 -5.07 -11.16
CA VAL A 470 -19.65 -6.46 -11.63
C VAL A 470 -18.83 -6.66 -12.89
N PRO A 471 -17.96 -7.68 -13.00
CA PRO A 471 -17.21 -7.91 -14.23
C PRO A 471 -18.15 -8.26 -15.40
N GLY A 472 -17.86 -7.73 -16.59
CA GLY A 472 -18.71 -7.85 -17.78
C GLY A 472 -19.77 -6.73 -17.95
N GLU A 473 -20.01 -5.90 -16.93
CA GLU A 473 -20.90 -4.72 -17.03
C GLU A 473 -20.11 -3.46 -17.42
N ALA A 474 -20.72 -2.58 -18.24
CA ALA A 474 -20.06 -1.37 -18.76
C ALA A 474 -19.82 -0.26 -17.70
N GLY A 475 -20.38 -0.40 -16.50
CA GLY A 475 -20.20 0.56 -15.40
C GLY A 475 -20.98 0.17 -14.14
N SER A 476 -20.78 0.95 -13.08
CA SER A 476 -21.52 0.83 -11.81
C SER A 476 -21.69 2.21 -11.18
N ASN A 477 -22.65 2.34 -10.26
CA ASN A 477 -22.88 3.57 -9.48
C ASN A 477 -21.75 3.89 -8.49
N LEU A 478 -20.63 3.14 -8.51
CA LEU A 478 -19.43 3.37 -7.72
C LEU A 478 -18.29 3.99 -8.54
N SER A 479 -18.34 3.88 -9.88
CA SER A 479 -17.20 4.19 -10.77
C SER A 479 -17.60 5.10 -11.95
N PRO A 480 -17.75 6.42 -11.74
CA PRO A 480 -17.62 7.13 -10.45
C PRO A 480 -18.94 7.13 -9.64
N PRO A 481 -18.93 7.59 -8.36
CA PRO A 481 -20.12 7.54 -7.50
C PRO A 481 -21.26 8.47 -7.91
N THR A 482 -22.49 7.93 -7.86
CA THR A 482 -23.72 8.64 -8.22
C THR A 482 -24.65 8.84 -7.02
N VAL A 483 -25.70 9.65 -7.20
CA VAL A 483 -26.79 9.84 -6.23
C VAL A 483 -27.50 8.53 -5.85
N CYS A 484 -27.44 7.50 -6.68
CA CYS A 484 -27.98 6.17 -6.36
C CYS A 484 -27.33 5.56 -5.11
N LEU A 485 -26.03 5.77 -4.88
CA LEU A 485 -25.37 5.28 -3.65
C LEU A 485 -25.82 6.03 -2.39
N LEU A 486 -26.20 7.31 -2.52
CA LEU A 486 -26.82 8.05 -1.42
C LEU A 486 -28.20 7.47 -1.11
N VAL A 487 -29.05 7.26 -2.10
CA VAL A 487 -30.40 6.71 -1.91
C VAL A 487 -30.33 5.28 -1.33
N LEU A 488 -29.42 4.44 -1.84
CA LEU A 488 -29.13 3.13 -1.27
C LEU A 488 -28.69 3.24 0.20
N GLY A 489 -27.78 4.17 0.50
CA GLY A 489 -27.32 4.43 1.84
C GLY A 489 -28.44 4.82 2.79
N LEU A 490 -29.37 5.69 2.37
CA LEU A 490 -30.54 6.06 3.15
C LEU A 490 -31.45 4.86 3.44
N ALA A 491 -31.70 4.00 2.45
CA ALA A 491 -32.45 2.76 2.65
C ALA A 491 -31.76 1.84 3.68
N GLN A 492 -30.45 1.62 3.53
CA GLN A 492 -29.64 0.81 4.46
C GLN A 492 -29.63 1.40 5.88
N LEU A 493 -29.49 2.73 6.03
CA LEU A 493 -29.56 3.41 7.33
C LEU A 493 -30.94 3.25 7.98
N GLY A 494 -32.03 3.30 7.22
CA GLY A 494 -33.37 3.02 7.71
C GLY A 494 -33.49 1.60 8.30
N VAL A 495 -33.03 0.58 7.55
CA VAL A 495 -33.01 -0.82 8.01
C VAL A 495 -32.14 -0.99 9.27
N VAL A 496 -30.95 -0.39 9.29
CA VAL A 496 -30.04 -0.38 10.44
C VAL A 496 -30.72 0.25 11.68
N LEU A 497 -31.29 1.44 11.55
CA LEU A 497 -31.96 2.13 12.68
C LEU A 497 -33.23 1.41 13.18
N LEU A 498 -33.85 0.55 12.36
CA LEU A 498 -34.92 -0.37 12.78
C LEU A 498 -34.36 -1.62 13.48
N ALA A 499 -33.26 -2.20 12.99
CA ALA A 499 -32.64 -3.39 13.56
C ALA A 499 -31.90 -3.13 14.89
N ARG A 500 -31.54 -1.86 15.16
CA ARG A 500 -30.71 -1.41 16.30
C ARG A 500 -31.01 -2.14 17.61
N GLU A 501 -32.24 -2.10 18.11
CA GLU A 501 -32.60 -2.65 19.42
C GLU A 501 -32.36 -4.16 19.50
N ARG A 502 -32.84 -4.91 18.49
CA ARG A 502 -32.73 -6.38 18.46
C ARG A 502 -31.28 -6.85 18.29
N VAL A 503 -30.49 -6.16 17.47
CA VAL A 503 -29.05 -6.45 17.32
C VAL A 503 -28.26 -6.00 18.54
N SER A 504 -28.63 -4.91 19.21
CA SER A 504 -27.98 -4.47 20.46
C SER A 504 -28.23 -5.49 21.60
N ALA A 505 -29.45 -6.01 21.72
CA ALA A 505 -29.76 -7.10 22.65
C ALA A 505 -29.01 -8.41 22.33
N TRP A 506 -28.76 -8.70 21.04
CA TRP A 506 -27.90 -9.81 20.62
C TRP A 506 -26.42 -9.58 20.99
N LEU A 507 -25.89 -8.37 20.76
CA LEU A 507 -24.52 -7.95 21.11
C LEU A 507 -24.30 -7.73 22.61
N ALA A 508 -25.35 -7.65 23.43
CA ALA A 508 -25.22 -7.68 24.88
C ALA A 508 -24.66 -9.03 25.37
N ARG A 509 -24.98 -10.14 24.65
CA ARG A 509 -24.54 -11.50 24.98
C ARG A 509 -23.03 -11.68 24.79
N ARG A 510 -22.38 -12.40 25.73
CA ARG A 510 -20.91 -12.59 25.74
C ARG A 510 -20.36 -13.28 24.48
N THR A 511 -21.09 -14.22 23.87
CA THR A 511 -20.55 -14.98 22.72
C THR A 511 -20.54 -14.17 21.42
N PRO A 512 -21.65 -13.55 20.96
CA PRO A 512 -21.62 -12.63 19.82
C PRO A 512 -20.60 -11.51 19.97
N TRP A 513 -20.54 -10.86 21.14
CA TRP A 513 -19.59 -9.78 21.37
C TRP A 513 -18.14 -10.24 21.29
N ARG A 514 -17.78 -11.43 21.83
CA ARG A 514 -16.42 -11.98 21.73
C ARG A 514 -15.93 -12.13 20.29
N VAL A 515 -16.81 -12.52 19.36
CA VAL A 515 -16.47 -12.64 17.93
C VAL A 515 -16.22 -11.25 17.31
N VAL A 516 -17.10 -10.28 17.58
CA VAL A 516 -16.96 -8.90 17.07
C VAL A 516 -15.74 -8.20 17.68
N ASP A 517 -15.46 -8.41 18.97
CA ASP A 517 -14.33 -7.83 19.70
C ASP A 517 -12.98 -8.42 19.26
N TYR A 518 -12.93 -9.73 18.97
CA TYR A 518 -11.80 -10.36 18.29
C TYR A 518 -11.59 -9.75 16.90
N ALA A 519 -12.63 -9.75 16.06
CA ALA A 519 -12.49 -9.34 14.67
C ALA A 519 -12.15 -7.85 14.50
N ARG A 520 -12.64 -6.97 15.39
CA ARG A 520 -12.27 -5.54 15.39
C ARG A 520 -10.87 -5.26 15.95
N SER A 521 -10.27 -6.18 16.73
CA SER A 521 -8.96 -5.99 17.36
C SER A 521 -7.81 -6.54 16.52
N ALA A 522 -8.11 -7.44 15.57
CA ALA A 522 -7.16 -7.97 14.59
C ALA A 522 -7.73 -7.91 13.14
N PRO A 523 -8.08 -6.71 12.63
CA PRO A 523 -8.78 -6.58 11.35
C PRO A 523 -7.98 -7.07 10.13
N MET A 524 -6.66 -6.86 10.08
CA MET A 524 -5.86 -7.39 8.97
C MET A 524 -5.65 -8.90 9.10
N THR A 525 -5.56 -9.43 10.32
CA THR A 525 -5.54 -10.89 10.55
C THR A 525 -6.80 -11.56 10.03
N VAL A 526 -7.98 -10.97 10.31
CA VAL A 526 -9.26 -11.46 9.76
C VAL A 526 -9.29 -11.38 8.24
N TYR A 527 -8.83 -10.26 7.66
CA TYR A 527 -8.80 -10.09 6.21
C TYR A 527 -7.83 -11.06 5.51
N LEU A 528 -6.63 -11.29 6.07
CA LEU A 528 -5.71 -12.31 5.59
C LEU A 528 -6.29 -13.72 5.73
N GLY A 529 -7.00 -14.01 6.82
CA GLY A 529 -7.65 -15.32 7.02
C GLY A 529 -8.73 -15.57 5.97
N TYR A 530 -9.50 -14.53 5.67
CA TYR A 530 -10.45 -14.51 4.56
C TYR A 530 -9.77 -14.74 3.19
N LEU A 531 -8.66 -14.06 2.89
CA LEU A 531 -7.91 -14.27 1.64
C LEU A 531 -7.35 -15.70 1.54
N THR A 532 -6.86 -16.26 2.65
CA THR A 532 -6.39 -17.65 2.72
C THR A 532 -7.52 -18.63 2.44
N ALA A 533 -8.70 -18.42 3.03
CA ALA A 533 -9.88 -19.24 2.79
C ALA A 533 -10.38 -19.11 1.33
N LEU A 534 -10.40 -17.90 0.77
CA LEU A 534 -10.77 -17.66 -0.63
C LEU A 534 -9.82 -18.38 -1.59
N ALA A 535 -8.50 -18.27 -1.38
CA ALA A 535 -7.50 -18.97 -2.18
C ALA A 535 -7.64 -20.51 -2.06
N ALA A 536 -7.90 -21.03 -0.86
CA ALA A 536 -8.11 -22.45 -0.63
C ALA A 536 -9.39 -22.98 -1.32
N VAL A 537 -10.50 -22.25 -1.23
CA VAL A 537 -11.76 -22.61 -1.91
C VAL A 537 -11.60 -22.59 -3.43
N LEU A 538 -10.95 -21.56 -3.98
CA LEU A 538 -10.67 -21.50 -5.42
C LEU A 538 -9.73 -22.63 -5.87
N GLY A 539 -8.70 -22.94 -5.09
CA GLY A 539 -7.78 -24.04 -5.37
C GLY A 539 -8.48 -25.40 -5.34
N LEU A 540 -9.41 -25.60 -4.40
CA LEU A 540 -10.23 -26.81 -4.31
C LEU A 540 -11.22 -26.92 -5.48
N LEU A 541 -11.89 -25.82 -5.87
CA LEU A 541 -12.80 -25.83 -7.03
C LEU A 541 -12.07 -26.18 -8.33
N GLY A 542 -10.84 -25.66 -8.52
CA GLY A 542 -9.98 -26.05 -9.64
C GLY A 542 -9.30 -27.43 -9.51
N LEU A 543 -9.44 -28.12 -8.38
CA LEU A 543 -9.03 -29.52 -8.21
C LEU A 543 -10.18 -30.52 -8.45
N LEU A 544 -11.41 -30.04 -8.50
CA LEU A 544 -12.63 -30.84 -8.61
C LEU A 544 -13.27 -30.78 -10.00
N ASP A 545 -12.51 -30.33 -11.02
CA ASP A 545 -12.96 -30.11 -12.40
C ASP A 545 -14.32 -29.40 -12.48
N ALA A 546 -14.48 -28.37 -11.65
CA ALA A 546 -15.60 -27.43 -11.69
C ALA A 546 -15.71 -26.79 -13.10
N PRO A 547 -16.90 -26.31 -13.53
CA PRO A 547 -17.22 -26.09 -14.96
C PRO A 547 -16.19 -25.23 -15.69
N THR A 548 -16.05 -25.45 -17.00
CA THR A 548 -15.00 -24.91 -17.92
C THR A 548 -14.60 -23.45 -17.74
N ALA A 549 -15.48 -22.62 -17.21
CA ALA A 549 -15.17 -21.26 -16.77
C ALA A 549 -14.03 -21.20 -15.69
N PHE A 550 -13.71 -22.31 -15.02
CA PHE A 550 -12.57 -22.51 -14.12
C PHE A 550 -11.37 -23.22 -14.76
N ASP A 551 -11.34 -23.49 -16.07
CA ASP A 551 -10.24 -24.23 -16.74
C ASP A 551 -8.86 -23.58 -16.51
N TRP A 552 -8.81 -22.26 -16.35
CA TRP A 552 -7.59 -21.52 -16.01
C TRP A 552 -7.04 -21.90 -14.62
N VAL A 553 -7.90 -22.31 -13.68
CA VAL A 553 -7.54 -22.85 -12.36
C VAL A 553 -7.15 -24.32 -12.48
N VAL A 554 -7.98 -25.12 -13.18
CA VAL A 554 -7.78 -26.56 -13.43
C VAL A 554 -6.43 -26.85 -14.11
N ALA A 555 -6.02 -26.01 -15.07
CA ALA A 555 -4.77 -26.18 -15.80
C ALA A 555 -3.53 -26.31 -14.90
N ARG A 556 -3.49 -25.63 -13.73
CA ARG A 556 -2.48 -25.82 -12.66
C ARG A 556 -3.00 -25.29 -11.29
N PRO A 557 -3.75 -26.07 -10.48
CA PRO A 557 -4.22 -25.59 -9.16
C PRO A 557 -3.10 -25.34 -8.14
N ARG A 558 -1.88 -25.85 -8.40
CA ARG A 558 -0.71 -25.79 -7.52
C ARG A 558 -0.35 -24.39 -7.03
N TRP A 559 -0.59 -23.33 -7.81
CA TRP A 559 -0.23 -21.95 -7.40
C TRP A 559 -1.16 -21.40 -6.29
N LEU A 560 -2.43 -21.83 -6.24
CA LEU A 560 -3.35 -21.47 -5.15
C LEU A 560 -3.01 -22.23 -3.88
N SER A 561 -2.70 -23.52 -3.98
CA SER A 561 -2.21 -24.32 -2.84
C SER A 561 -0.92 -23.74 -2.26
N LEU A 562 -0.01 -23.28 -3.11
CA LEU A 562 1.20 -22.58 -2.70
C LEU A 562 0.90 -21.22 -2.04
N LEU A 563 -0.01 -20.43 -2.59
CA LEU A 563 -0.43 -19.17 -1.97
C LEU A 563 -1.02 -19.40 -0.56
N VAL A 564 -1.84 -20.44 -0.38
CA VAL A 564 -2.33 -20.85 0.95
C VAL A 564 -1.16 -21.21 1.86
N LEU A 565 -0.21 -22.02 1.39
CA LEU A 565 0.99 -22.40 2.15
C LEU A 565 1.83 -21.18 2.57
N LEU A 566 1.92 -20.16 1.72
CA LEU A 566 2.61 -18.90 2.03
C LEU A 566 1.84 -17.99 3.01
N LEU A 567 0.50 -17.98 2.96
CA LEU A 567 -0.34 -17.18 3.86
C LEU A 567 -0.49 -17.78 5.26
N LEU A 568 -0.50 -19.12 5.39
CA LEU A 568 -0.61 -19.82 6.68
C LEU A 568 0.40 -19.34 7.76
N PRO A 569 1.72 -19.18 7.50
CA PRO A 569 2.67 -18.64 8.49
C PRO A 569 2.55 -17.12 8.70
N VAL A 570 1.98 -16.37 7.74
CA VAL A 570 1.78 -14.92 7.86
C VAL A 570 0.66 -14.58 8.84
N LEU A 571 -0.40 -15.40 8.91
CA LEU A 571 -1.54 -15.23 9.84
C LEU A 571 -1.14 -15.07 11.32
N PRO A 572 -0.40 -16.01 11.96
CA PRO A 572 0.00 -15.85 13.36
C PRO A 572 0.97 -14.69 13.60
N ALA A 573 1.77 -14.31 12.59
CA ALA A 573 2.65 -13.15 12.67
C ALA A 573 1.86 -11.84 12.73
N PHE A 574 0.85 -11.67 11.85
CA PHE A 574 -0.05 -10.52 11.88
C PHE A 574 -0.89 -10.48 13.16
N HIS A 575 -1.42 -11.63 13.61
CA HIS A 575 -2.20 -11.71 14.84
C HIS A 575 -1.42 -11.22 16.05
N ARG A 576 -0.16 -11.67 16.17
CA ARG A 576 0.75 -11.21 17.22
C ARG A 576 1.05 -9.71 17.07
N PHE A 577 1.29 -9.23 15.86
CA PHE A 577 1.61 -7.82 15.60
C PHE A 577 0.45 -6.87 15.98
N GLU A 578 -0.78 -7.18 15.56
CA GLU A 578 -1.97 -6.38 15.87
C GLU A 578 -2.28 -6.37 17.38
N ARG A 579 -2.21 -7.54 18.04
CA ARG A 579 -2.42 -7.62 19.51
C ARG A 579 -1.35 -6.89 20.32
N THR A 580 -0.10 -6.87 19.87
CA THR A 580 0.98 -6.13 20.56
C THR A 580 0.85 -4.61 20.37
N ALA A 581 0.18 -4.16 19.31
CA ALA A 581 0.05 -2.74 18.99
C ALA A 581 -0.95 -1.97 19.86
N ALA A 582 -1.85 -2.65 20.59
CA ALA A 582 -2.99 -2.07 21.28
C ALA A 582 -2.70 -1.39 22.64
N LEU A 583 -1.44 -1.36 23.10
CA LEU A 583 -1.08 -1.13 24.51
C LEU A 583 -0.33 0.18 24.82
N LEU A 584 -0.17 1.10 23.87
CA LEU A 584 0.60 2.33 24.09
C LEU A 584 -0.30 3.59 24.02
N PRO A 585 -0.55 4.28 25.15
CA PRO A 585 -1.28 5.55 25.15
C PRO A 585 -0.44 6.67 24.52
N CYS A 586 -1.11 7.62 23.86
CA CYS A 586 -0.47 8.81 23.31
C CYS A 586 -0.43 9.93 24.37
N HIS A 587 0.74 10.10 24.99
CA HIS A 587 1.03 11.15 25.98
C HIS A 587 1.75 12.38 25.39
N ALA A 588 1.82 12.51 24.06
CA ALA A 588 2.48 13.65 23.42
C ALA A 588 1.75 14.97 23.73
N ARG A 589 2.50 16.00 24.18
CA ARG A 589 1.98 17.36 24.32
C ARG A 589 1.63 17.90 22.92
N GLU A 590 0.46 18.54 22.80
CA GLU A 590 0.05 19.16 21.55
C GLU A 590 0.90 20.41 21.28
N THR A 591 1.56 20.47 20.12
CA THR A 591 2.36 21.63 19.70
C THR A 591 2.22 21.86 18.20
N HIS A 592 2.75 22.98 17.69
CA HIS A 592 2.78 23.23 16.25
C HIS A 592 3.55 22.14 15.47
N ARG A 593 4.66 21.61 16.02
CA ARG A 593 5.41 20.50 15.40
C ARG A 593 4.62 19.19 15.45
N THR A 594 3.90 18.91 16.55
CA THR A 594 3.02 17.74 16.68
C THR A 594 1.90 17.78 15.63
N ARG A 595 1.23 18.93 15.48
CA ARG A 595 0.17 19.14 14.47
C ARG A 595 0.70 19.02 13.05
N LEU A 596 1.84 19.63 12.76
CA LEU A 596 2.47 19.58 11.44
C LEU A 596 2.87 18.15 11.05
N ALA A 597 3.57 17.43 11.94
CA ALA A 597 3.98 16.05 11.70
C ALA A 597 2.77 15.11 11.57
N ALA A 598 1.74 15.29 12.39
CA ALA A 598 0.51 14.50 12.25
C ALA A 598 -0.22 14.79 10.92
N THR A 599 -0.34 16.06 10.52
CA THR A 599 -1.08 16.45 9.30
C THR A 599 -0.36 15.97 8.04
N LEU A 600 0.96 16.23 7.92
CA LEU A 600 1.78 15.71 6.83
C LEU A 600 1.81 14.18 6.85
N GLY A 601 1.89 13.57 8.04
CA GLY A 601 1.87 12.12 8.22
C GLY A 601 0.60 11.46 7.68
N VAL A 602 -0.56 12.11 7.88
CA VAL A 602 -1.82 11.65 7.30
C VAL A 602 -1.88 11.92 5.80
N ALA A 603 -1.44 13.08 5.32
CA ALA A 603 -1.44 13.43 3.90
C ALA A 603 -0.61 12.42 3.07
N PHE A 604 0.64 12.16 3.46
CA PHE A 604 1.49 11.16 2.80
C PHE A 604 1.00 9.72 3.00
N GLY A 605 0.40 9.41 4.17
CA GLY A 605 -0.23 8.12 4.41
C GLY A 605 -1.43 7.85 3.48
N VAL A 606 -2.28 8.86 3.26
CA VAL A 606 -3.39 8.81 2.30
C VAL A 606 -2.86 8.70 0.87
N LEU A 607 -1.87 9.52 0.50
CA LEU A 607 -1.25 9.51 -0.83
C LEU A 607 -0.68 8.13 -1.17
N GLY A 608 0.11 7.53 -0.28
CA GLY A 608 0.66 6.18 -0.49
C GLY A 608 -0.42 5.08 -0.56
N VAL A 609 -1.42 5.11 0.34
CA VAL A 609 -2.51 4.11 0.33
C VAL A 609 -3.34 4.21 -0.96
N LEU A 610 -3.73 5.42 -1.38
CA LEU A 610 -4.51 5.62 -2.61
C LEU A 610 -3.67 5.45 -3.88
N GLY A 611 -2.37 5.73 -3.83
CA GLY A 611 -1.46 5.45 -4.93
C GLY A 611 -1.39 3.94 -5.23
N PHE A 612 -1.24 3.09 -4.20
CA PHE A 612 -1.28 1.63 -4.37
C PHE A 612 -2.62 1.09 -4.92
N VAL A 613 -3.72 1.84 -4.79
CA VAL A 613 -5.01 1.49 -5.42
C VAL A 613 -4.95 1.72 -6.93
N VAL A 614 -4.26 2.78 -7.38
CA VAL A 614 -4.11 3.13 -8.79
C VAL A 614 -3.04 2.27 -9.47
N THR A 615 -1.86 2.13 -8.85
CA THR A 615 -0.72 1.40 -9.44
C THR A 615 -0.80 -0.12 -9.25
N GLY A 616 -1.57 -0.58 -8.27
CA GLY A 616 -1.42 -1.92 -7.72
C GLY A 616 -0.02 -2.15 -7.13
N PHE A 617 0.31 -3.42 -6.90
CA PHE A 617 1.63 -3.85 -6.39
C PHE A 617 2.59 -4.32 -7.49
N ALA A 618 2.17 -4.34 -8.75
CA ALA A 618 2.85 -5.09 -9.82
C ALA A 618 3.76 -4.26 -10.75
N GLY A 619 3.90 -2.94 -10.53
CA GLY A 619 4.85 -2.11 -11.29
C GLY A 619 4.24 -1.17 -12.34
N ALA A 620 2.91 -1.07 -12.44
CA ALA A 620 2.27 -0.12 -13.35
C ALA A 620 2.26 1.28 -12.72
N ALA A 621 2.82 2.27 -13.43
CA ALA A 621 2.57 3.67 -13.10
C ALA A 621 1.10 4.03 -13.39
N GLY A 622 0.57 5.04 -12.72
CA GLY A 622 -0.77 5.55 -13.01
C GLY A 622 -1.09 6.87 -12.32
N THR A 623 -2.07 7.58 -12.86
CA THR A 623 -2.41 8.94 -12.44
C THR A 623 -3.43 8.94 -11.30
N LEU A 624 -3.00 9.35 -10.11
CA LEU A 624 -3.89 9.69 -9.00
C LEU A 624 -4.26 11.18 -9.07
N VAL A 625 -5.40 11.48 -9.70
CA VAL A 625 -5.95 12.84 -9.91
C VAL A 625 -5.07 13.72 -10.80
N VAL A 626 -3.95 14.23 -10.28
CA VAL A 626 -2.95 15.07 -10.97
C VAL A 626 -1.50 14.64 -10.66
N PHE A 627 -1.34 13.54 -9.93
CA PHE A 627 -0.07 12.97 -9.53
C PHE A 627 0.14 11.67 -10.30
N ASP A 628 1.10 11.64 -11.22
CA ASP A 628 1.58 10.38 -11.76
C ASP A 628 2.45 9.71 -10.70
N VAL A 629 2.03 8.50 -10.30
CA VAL A 629 2.64 7.74 -9.20
C VAL A 629 3.03 6.34 -9.65
N ASP A 630 4.10 5.83 -9.05
CA ASP A 630 4.57 4.45 -9.17
C ASP A 630 4.57 3.72 -7.80
N PRO A 631 4.65 2.38 -7.76
CA PRO A 631 4.62 1.64 -6.50
C PRO A 631 5.74 1.97 -5.50
N LEU A 632 6.93 2.43 -5.93
CA LEU A 632 7.97 2.87 -4.98
C LEU A 632 7.65 4.24 -4.41
N GLN A 633 7.22 5.20 -5.24
CA GLN A 633 6.75 6.49 -4.71
C GLN A 633 5.67 6.26 -3.66
N ASN A 634 4.69 5.39 -3.96
CA ASN A 634 3.63 5.02 -3.03
C ASN A 634 4.16 4.35 -1.76
N LEU A 635 5.21 3.52 -1.85
CA LEU A 635 5.90 2.95 -0.69
C LEU A 635 6.60 4.03 0.15
N ILE A 636 7.28 4.98 -0.49
CA ILE A 636 7.96 6.12 0.15
C ILE A 636 6.94 7.01 0.86
N HIS A 637 5.85 7.39 0.20
CA HIS A 637 4.77 8.21 0.78
C HIS A 637 4.12 7.48 1.97
N LEU A 638 3.81 6.18 1.84
CA LEU A 638 3.25 5.39 2.93
C LEU A 638 4.20 5.31 4.14
N LEU A 639 5.49 5.07 3.90
CA LEU A 639 6.51 5.01 4.95
C LEU A 639 6.79 6.37 5.59
N LEU A 640 6.83 7.45 4.82
CA LEU A 640 6.98 8.81 5.30
C LEU A 640 5.78 9.24 6.15
N GLY A 641 4.57 8.94 5.68
CA GLY A 641 3.33 9.17 6.40
C GLY A 641 3.31 8.48 7.76
N TRP A 642 3.64 7.18 7.74
CA TRP A 642 3.81 6.36 8.93
C TRP A 642 4.91 6.88 9.87
N TYR A 643 6.05 7.32 9.33
CA TYR A 643 7.19 7.82 10.08
C TYR A 643 6.85 9.10 10.82
N LEU A 644 6.23 10.06 10.14
CA LEU A 644 5.81 11.34 10.73
C LEU A 644 4.79 11.12 11.85
N LEU A 645 3.78 10.27 11.64
CA LEU A 645 2.83 9.86 12.69
C LEU A 645 3.53 9.20 13.89
N HIS A 646 4.53 8.34 13.65
CA HIS A 646 5.32 7.72 14.71
C HIS A 646 6.16 8.75 15.49
N THR A 647 6.73 9.76 14.81
CA THR A 647 7.52 10.82 15.48
C THR A 647 6.63 11.78 16.29
N ALA A 648 5.39 12.00 15.85
CA ALA A 648 4.38 12.72 16.61
C ALA A 648 3.93 11.91 17.85
N HIS A 649 3.64 10.61 17.69
CA HIS A 649 3.28 9.70 18.80
C HIS A 649 4.36 9.59 19.87
N THR A 650 5.63 9.57 19.47
CA THR A 650 6.78 9.43 20.39
C THR A 650 7.30 10.77 20.93
N GLY A 651 6.75 11.90 20.45
CA GLY A 651 7.27 13.24 20.77
C GLY A 651 8.69 13.50 20.24
N THR A 652 9.19 12.70 19.29
CA THR A 652 10.52 12.90 18.69
C THR A 652 10.53 13.99 17.62
N CYS A 653 9.36 14.36 17.08
CA CYS A 653 9.16 15.48 16.13
C CYS A 653 9.62 16.86 16.64
N HIS A 654 10.01 17.00 17.92
CA HIS A 654 10.64 18.22 18.42
C HIS A 654 12.11 18.37 18.01
N GLY A 655 12.82 17.26 17.73
CA GLY A 655 14.22 17.29 17.32
C GLY A 655 14.41 17.63 15.84
N ARG A 656 15.65 17.95 15.43
CA ARG A 656 16.00 18.30 14.04
C ARG A 656 15.94 17.09 13.09
N ARG A 657 16.37 15.91 13.58
CA ARG A 657 16.58 14.69 12.77
C ARG A 657 15.34 14.23 11.97
N PRO A 658 14.11 14.18 12.55
CA PRO A 658 12.95 13.73 11.80
C PRO A 658 12.59 14.62 10.60
N TRP A 659 12.83 15.92 10.73
CA TRP A 659 12.56 16.87 9.66
C TRP A 659 13.62 16.81 8.55
N LEU A 660 14.90 16.63 8.89
CA LEU A 660 15.95 16.36 7.90
C LEU A 660 15.68 15.06 7.13
N LEU A 661 15.25 13.99 7.81
CA LEU A 661 14.85 12.74 7.16
C LEU A 661 13.58 12.90 6.30
N THR A 662 12.65 13.78 6.70
CA THR A 662 11.46 14.11 5.92
C THR A 662 11.83 14.83 4.62
N ALA A 663 12.74 15.82 4.69
CA ALA A 663 13.25 16.50 3.50
C ALA A 663 13.99 15.53 2.57
N LEU A 664 14.87 14.68 3.11
CA LEU A 664 15.57 13.64 2.34
C LEU A 664 14.60 12.68 1.66
N ALA A 665 13.53 12.27 2.36
CA ALA A 665 12.52 11.35 1.83
C ALA A 665 11.64 11.96 0.72
N CYS A 666 11.63 13.28 0.57
CA CYS A 666 10.89 13.96 -0.49
C CYS A 666 11.69 14.12 -1.80
N VAL A 667 12.99 13.79 -1.80
CA VAL A 667 13.85 13.92 -2.98
C VAL A 667 13.67 12.79 -4.02
N PRO A 668 13.54 11.49 -3.67
CA PRO A 668 13.42 10.44 -4.70
C PRO A 668 12.24 10.62 -5.67
N PRO A 669 11.02 11.02 -5.24
CA PRO A 669 9.91 11.32 -6.15
C PRO A 669 10.16 12.49 -7.12
N LEU A 670 11.16 13.35 -6.86
CA LEU A 670 11.58 14.44 -7.74
C LEU A 670 12.62 14.01 -8.79
N LEU A 671 13.19 12.81 -8.66
CA LEU A 671 14.25 12.28 -9.54
C LEU A 671 13.74 11.28 -10.59
N VAL A 672 12.42 11.10 -10.69
CA VAL A 672 11.78 10.38 -11.80
C VAL A 672 11.82 11.27 -13.04
N LEU A 673 11.90 10.66 -14.23
CA LEU A 673 12.22 11.37 -15.48
C LEU A 673 11.18 12.43 -15.89
N GLU A 674 9.90 12.25 -15.54
CA GLU A 674 8.83 13.22 -15.82
C GLU A 674 7.87 13.38 -14.61
N PRO A 675 8.23 14.17 -13.58
CA PRO A 675 7.36 14.41 -12.44
C PRO A 675 6.36 15.53 -12.75
N THR A 676 5.07 15.33 -12.46
CA THR A 676 4.06 16.38 -12.71
C THR A 676 4.35 17.65 -11.89
N ALA A 677 3.97 18.82 -12.41
CA ALA A 677 4.17 20.09 -11.70
C ALA A 677 3.53 20.09 -10.28
N ALA A 678 2.41 19.37 -10.11
CA ALA A 678 1.79 19.17 -8.81
C ALA A 678 2.65 18.31 -7.87
N MET A 679 3.26 17.23 -8.39
CA MET A 679 4.19 16.38 -7.64
C MET A 679 5.41 17.17 -7.17
N VAL A 680 5.98 17.99 -8.06
CA VAL A 680 7.13 18.86 -7.75
C VAL A 680 6.76 19.87 -6.66
N ALA A 681 5.65 20.60 -6.83
CA ALA A 681 5.19 21.59 -5.86
C ALA A 681 4.97 20.98 -4.46
N LEU A 682 4.33 19.81 -4.37
CA LEU A 682 4.08 19.11 -3.11
C LEU A 682 5.39 18.77 -2.36
N HIS A 683 6.37 18.19 -3.06
CA HIS A 683 7.62 17.74 -2.45
C HIS A 683 8.55 18.92 -2.12
N VAL A 684 8.67 19.92 -2.99
CA VAL A 684 9.46 21.13 -2.73
C VAL A 684 8.90 21.92 -1.55
N ALA A 685 7.57 22.11 -1.47
CA ALA A 685 6.93 22.75 -0.33
C ALA A 685 7.15 21.95 0.97
N THR A 686 7.07 20.62 0.91
CA THR A 686 7.34 19.75 2.07
C THR A 686 8.80 19.84 2.52
N ILE A 687 9.77 19.89 1.59
CA ILE A 687 11.18 20.09 1.89
C ILE A 687 11.39 21.42 2.60
N ALA A 688 10.86 22.52 2.07
CA ALA A 688 10.98 23.84 2.69
C ALA A 688 10.39 23.87 4.11
N VAL A 689 9.17 23.35 4.28
CA VAL A 689 8.49 23.24 5.59
C VAL A 689 9.27 22.37 6.58
N ALA A 690 9.85 21.26 6.11
CA ALA A 690 10.67 20.39 6.95
C ALA A 690 11.99 21.06 7.33
N LEU A 691 12.69 21.73 6.42
CA LEU A 691 13.91 22.48 6.73
C LEU A 691 13.64 23.59 7.76
N LEU A 692 12.54 24.34 7.62
CA LEU A 692 12.10 25.32 8.62
C LEU A 692 11.79 24.67 9.98
N ALA A 693 11.12 23.51 9.99
CA ALA A 693 10.85 22.77 11.22
C ALA A 693 12.12 22.15 11.86
N ALA A 694 13.19 21.95 11.08
CA ALA A 694 14.50 21.50 11.54
C ALA A 694 15.36 22.61 12.18
N ILE A 695 14.97 23.87 12.05
CA ILE A 695 15.66 24.99 12.71
C ILE A 695 15.49 24.84 14.24
N PRO A 696 16.55 24.91 15.05
CA PRO A 696 16.40 24.98 16.50
C PRO A 696 15.61 26.24 16.83
N LYS A 697 14.56 26.14 17.64
CA LYS A 697 14.02 27.36 18.24
C LYS A 697 15.13 27.87 19.13
N GLN A 698 15.68 29.06 18.84
CA GLN A 698 16.47 29.76 19.85
C GLN A 698 15.52 29.98 21.03
N ASP A 699 15.92 29.54 22.22
CA ASP A 699 15.16 29.84 23.43
C ASP A 699 15.25 31.34 23.66
N GLN A 700 14.19 32.05 23.26
CA GLN A 700 13.99 33.45 23.63
C GLN A 700 13.79 33.49 25.14
N GLY A 701 14.88 33.76 25.85
CA GLY A 701 14.96 34.24 27.22
C GLY A 701 14.00 33.61 28.24
N HIS A 702 14.52 32.70 29.07
CA HIS A 702 14.20 32.79 30.50
C HIS A 702 14.88 34.04 31.07
N ALA A 703 14.30 35.20 30.79
CA ALA A 703 14.62 36.48 31.40
C ALA A 703 13.38 36.92 32.19
N GLY A 704 13.51 36.98 33.52
CA GLY A 704 12.47 37.44 34.44
C GLY A 704 11.48 36.35 34.90
N GLU A 705 11.87 35.58 35.91
CA GLU A 705 11.09 35.39 37.16
C GLU A 705 11.78 34.32 38.05
N HIS A 706 12.65 34.79 38.95
CA HIS A 706 12.93 34.26 40.30
C HIS A 706 14.24 34.87 40.84
N GLY A 707 14.21 36.19 41.04
CA GLY A 707 15.12 36.88 41.94
C GLY A 707 14.36 37.26 43.21
N GLN A 708 14.19 36.33 44.14
CA GLN A 708 13.71 36.63 45.48
C GLN A 708 14.93 36.93 46.37
N PRO A 709 14.98 38.07 47.09
CA PRO A 709 16.11 38.40 47.95
C PRO A 709 16.13 37.47 49.18
N GLY A 710 17.32 37.07 49.60
CA GLY A 710 17.50 36.26 50.81
C GLY A 710 17.67 37.11 52.05
N GLU A 711 17.32 36.53 53.20
CA GLU A 711 17.97 36.66 54.51
C GLU A 711 17.43 35.51 55.42
N PRO A 712 18.16 35.07 56.47
CA PRO A 712 17.99 33.74 57.07
C PRO A 712 17.20 33.74 58.39
N PHE A 713 16.71 32.57 58.82
CA PHE A 713 16.36 32.34 60.23
C PHE A 713 16.71 30.92 60.71
N GLN A 714 17.08 30.82 61.99
CA GLN A 714 17.81 29.71 62.60
C GLN A 714 16.92 28.55 63.08
N GLN A 715 17.52 27.36 63.21
CA GLN A 715 17.00 26.28 64.06
C GLN A 715 17.09 26.64 65.55
N PRO A 716 16.28 25.98 66.39
CA PRO A 716 16.76 25.49 67.67
C PRO A 716 16.52 23.98 67.85
N GLU A 717 17.51 23.29 68.40
CA GLU A 717 17.38 21.91 68.89
C GLU A 717 16.50 21.84 70.15
N ARG A 718 15.89 20.67 70.42
CA ARG A 718 15.66 20.20 71.80
C ARG A 718 15.48 18.70 71.89
N VAL A 719 16.12 18.11 72.90
CA VAL A 719 16.15 16.68 73.24
C VAL A 719 15.28 16.41 74.47
N VAL A 720 14.30 15.50 74.35
CA VAL A 720 13.56 14.74 75.41
C VAL A 720 12.94 13.50 74.70
N GLY A 721 12.79 12.29 75.25
CA GLY A 721 13.17 11.71 76.55
C GLY A 721 12.75 10.22 76.66
N HIS A 722 12.78 9.64 77.86
CA HIS A 722 12.49 8.23 78.15
C HIS A 722 11.00 7.83 78.30
N GLY A 723 10.66 6.71 77.65
CA GLY A 723 9.94 5.49 78.10
C GLY A 723 9.13 5.39 79.42
N VAL A 724 8.15 4.44 79.41
CA VAL A 724 7.92 3.35 80.40
C VAL A 724 6.77 2.42 79.91
N GLN A 725 6.68 1.21 80.50
CA GLN A 725 5.90 0.05 80.05
C GLN A 725 4.41 0.02 80.45
N ALA A 726 3.72 -1.02 79.97
CA ALA A 726 2.33 -1.38 80.23
C ALA A 726 2.02 -1.83 81.67
N GLY A 727 0.72 -1.84 81.99
CA GLY A 727 0.06 -2.67 83.00
C GLY A 727 -1.19 -3.28 82.39
#